data_AF-G5GNP3-F1
#
_entry.id   AF-G5GNP3-F1
#
_cell.length_a   1.000
_cell.length_b   1.000
_cell.length_c   1.000
_cell.angle_alpha   90.00
_cell.angle_beta   90.00
_cell.angle_gamma   90.00
#
_symmetry.space_group_name_H-M   'P 1'
#
loop_
_entity.id
_entity.type
_entity.pdbx_description
1 polymer ?
#
loop_
_entity_poly.entity_id
_entity_poly.type
_entity_poly.pdbx_seq_one_letter_code
_entity_poly.pdbx_strand_id
1 'polypeptide(L)'
;MNNDLTVFWHNNERSCALFRDLLDRAEQSAFDDDFLAQLAAYREETTDTAHADLFAAQYLLHHGDAETAIVCAERAYRTRPIQATLWAVLRRAYEAVDRWADALIMQGYAAKLYEVPFDVAHYSPEVFTEEVLDRLSVALSRPSFAPIAVRASYDPEKGITTEDSVFAGEFLPVAPHIMPPLYVGVHAEKGFQGDKAWQLNVLSRSYGVAYFGAGDFVFDLMRCQRTGGAAHVTIPPNEEAVLPVIGTVLPALGIRPPQRLHVRTSAVNTSGWLNVATPNFFRLNEETELSSEQNFLVGQPIPVGRKSERPRLVLNILADALPWQVLRTHFAEEMPRTARFFAEGLIFDQHFSVAEYTTPSFASIETGMYPHRSQLFNNKIAIPLREEYVTLSERMRDAGYLTSNLMDVGEGIYTGAARGYDRCITSPYRQANYEGVERVIRHLDGMGDAQNFILIHSSDVHPWPSPSFQYPTAAQARLPLAARMTEPTGPVPSPYLLPSPLNQEAYRLGMRDLDRSLGVLFDYIEEHYAPDEYIVNLYSDHGVSIFSPHPYIVDPYLTGASWMMRGAGIPRGVYTNELTSPVDIYSTLGHLLGFSVDSYIDGVLPRAFGGQGRDITFSNSHFPTKPYFLAARSAAHVLCLETEEPVAMDGTVDIAKAKVAIYPREHEHEAGYEVDSPELRAFFYPRVREFLQRIASNGEVFPEPSVKA
;
A
#
# COMPACT_ATOMS: atom_id res chain seq x y z
N MET A 1 -7.77 6.78 31.74
CA MET A 1 -6.47 6.13 32.02
C MET A 1 -5.97 6.58 33.38
N ASN A 2 -5.45 5.65 34.18
CA ASN A 2 -4.91 5.96 35.50
C ASN A 2 -3.63 6.78 35.35
N ASN A 3 -3.50 7.89 36.09
CA ASN A 3 -2.28 8.74 36.10
C ASN A 3 -1.09 8.06 36.80
N ASP A 4 -1.23 6.78 37.17
CA ASP A 4 -0.17 5.96 37.70
C ASP A 4 0.83 5.58 36.60
N LEU A 5 2.07 6.02 36.80
CA LEU A 5 3.22 5.77 35.94
C LEU A 5 4.21 4.78 36.58
N THR A 6 3.81 4.09 37.66
CA THR A 6 4.64 3.04 38.28
C THR A 6 4.66 1.77 37.44
N VAL A 7 3.57 1.47 36.74
CA VAL A 7 3.43 0.34 35.81
C VAL A 7 3.13 0.87 34.41
N PHE A 8 3.74 0.27 33.38
CA PHE A 8 3.53 0.72 32.00
C PHE A 8 2.09 0.49 31.51
N TRP A 9 1.52 -0.70 31.68
CA TRP A 9 0.19 -1.04 31.15
C TRP A 9 -0.57 -1.95 32.12
N HIS A 10 -1.88 -1.74 32.23
CA HIS A 10 -2.80 -2.62 32.93
C HIS A 10 -4.01 -2.88 32.05
N ASN A 11 -4.40 -4.14 31.93
CA ASN A 11 -5.69 -4.48 31.34
C ASN A 11 -6.81 -4.04 32.29
N ASN A 12 -7.92 -3.58 31.72
CA ASN A 12 -9.17 -3.40 32.41
C ASN A 12 -9.78 -4.78 32.73
N GLU A 13 -9.50 -5.28 33.93
CA GLU A 13 -9.96 -6.58 34.42
C GLU A 13 -11.49 -6.72 34.40
N ARG A 14 -12.22 -5.62 34.67
CA ARG A 14 -13.69 -5.62 34.67
C ARG A 14 -14.24 -5.76 33.26
N SER A 15 -13.72 -4.98 32.31
CA SER A 15 -14.08 -5.09 30.89
C SER A 15 -13.80 -6.50 30.36
N CYS A 16 -12.62 -7.06 30.68
CA CYS A 16 -12.24 -8.41 30.28
C CYS A 16 -13.15 -9.49 30.89
N ALA A 17 -13.56 -9.36 32.16
CA ALA A 17 -14.49 -10.28 32.80
C ALA A 17 -15.89 -10.22 32.17
N LEU A 18 -16.39 -9.03 31.86
CA LEU A 18 -17.66 -8.84 31.16
C LEU A 18 -17.64 -9.42 29.74
N PHE A 19 -16.53 -9.20 29.01
CA PHE A 19 -16.31 -9.81 27.69
C PHE A 19 -16.38 -11.34 27.75
N ARG A 20 -15.71 -11.97 28.73
CA ARG A 20 -15.72 -13.43 28.90
C ARG A 20 -17.12 -13.96 29.23
N ASP A 21 -17.86 -13.30 30.12
CA ASP A 21 -19.24 -13.68 30.42
C ASP A 21 -20.16 -13.58 29.18
N LEU A 22 -20.01 -12.51 28.39
CA LEU A 22 -20.74 -12.36 27.12
C LEU A 22 -20.37 -13.43 26.11
N LEU A 23 -19.08 -13.76 25.99
CA LEU A 23 -18.60 -14.81 25.12
C LEU A 23 -19.17 -16.18 25.51
N ASP A 24 -19.08 -16.55 26.80
CA ASP A 24 -19.60 -17.81 27.33
C ASP A 24 -21.12 -17.94 27.09
N ARG A 25 -21.88 -16.86 27.26
CA ARG A 25 -23.32 -16.82 26.96
C ARG A 25 -23.61 -16.95 25.47
N ALA A 26 -22.86 -16.24 24.63
CA ALA A 26 -23.02 -16.31 23.18
C ALA A 26 -22.74 -17.73 22.64
N GLU A 27 -21.70 -18.40 23.16
CA GLU A 27 -21.38 -19.79 22.82
C GLU A 27 -22.49 -20.77 23.23
N GLN A 28 -23.17 -20.50 24.35
CA GLN A 28 -24.33 -21.27 24.81
C GLN A 28 -25.64 -20.85 24.13
N SER A 29 -25.61 -19.87 23.21
CA SER A 29 -26.80 -19.25 22.61
C SER A 29 -27.79 -18.66 23.63
N ALA A 30 -27.29 -18.21 24.78
CA ALA A 30 -28.07 -17.58 25.85
C ALA A 30 -28.21 -16.06 25.60
N PHE A 31 -29.08 -15.69 24.65
CA PHE A 31 -29.36 -14.30 24.27
C PHE A 31 -30.65 -13.78 24.92
N ASP A 32 -30.65 -13.63 26.25
CA ASP A 32 -31.78 -13.19 27.07
C ASP A 32 -31.59 -11.77 27.64
N ASP A 33 -32.48 -11.34 28.55
CA ASP A 33 -32.40 -10.03 29.21
C ASP A 33 -31.11 -9.87 30.03
N ASP A 34 -30.56 -10.96 30.58
CA ASP A 34 -29.30 -10.94 31.32
C ASP A 34 -28.12 -10.70 30.37
N PHE A 35 -28.13 -11.28 29.16
CA PHE A 35 -27.14 -10.96 28.12
C PHE A 35 -27.16 -9.47 27.77
N LEU A 36 -28.34 -8.87 27.60
CA LEU A 36 -28.47 -7.43 27.34
C LEU A 36 -27.96 -6.57 28.49
N ALA A 37 -28.25 -6.95 29.73
CA ALA A 37 -27.75 -6.26 30.91
C ALA A 37 -26.21 -6.28 30.97
N GLN A 38 -25.59 -7.42 30.67
CA GLN A 38 -24.14 -7.55 30.62
C GLN A 38 -23.52 -6.79 29.45
N LEU A 39 -24.18 -6.79 28.28
CA LEU A 39 -23.73 -6.04 27.13
C LEU A 39 -23.77 -4.52 27.40
N ALA A 40 -24.81 -4.03 28.08
CA ALA A 40 -24.89 -2.64 28.51
C ALA A 40 -23.75 -2.30 29.49
N ALA A 41 -23.50 -3.15 30.49
CA ALA A 41 -22.40 -2.97 31.43
C ALA A 41 -21.03 -2.99 30.74
N TYR A 42 -20.83 -3.88 29.76
CA TYR A 42 -19.59 -3.93 28.97
C TYR A 42 -19.41 -2.66 28.14
N ARG A 43 -20.47 -2.17 27.48
CA ARG A 43 -20.44 -0.92 26.70
C ARG A 43 -20.08 0.31 27.52
N GLU A 44 -20.47 0.36 28.80
CA GLU A 44 -20.10 1.45 29.71
C GLU A 44 -18.63 1.39 30.15
N GLU A 45 -18.04 0.20 30.17
CA GLU A 45 -16.70 -0.05 30.70
C GLU A 45 -15.60 -0.05 29.63
N THR A 46 -15.90 -0.57 28.43
CA THR A 46 -14.92 -0.69 27.34
C THR A 46 -14.76 0.60 26.53
N THR A 47 -13.56 0.82 26.01
CA THR A 47 -13.32 1.82 24.96
C THR A 47 -13.36 1.23 23.55
N ASP A 48 -13.35 -0.10 23.42
CA ASP A 48 -13.49 -0.79 22.13
C ASP A 48 -14.97 -1.08 21.85
N THR A 49 -15.59 -0.22 21.06
CA THR A 49 -17.00 -0.38 20.69
C THR A 49 -17.23 -1.50 19.68
N ALA A 50 -16.19 -1.99 18.99
CA ALA A 50 -16.33 -2.99 17.93
C ALA A 50 -16.79 -4.34 18.49
N HIS A 51 -16.19 -4.79 19.60
CA HIS A 51 -16.61 -6.02 20.29
C HIS A 51 -18.05 -5.94 20.81
N ALA A 52 -18.43 -4.79 21.37
CA ALA A 52 -19.78 -4.57 21.86
C ALA A 52 -20.83 -4.50 20.74
N ASP A 53 -20.47 -3.97 19.58
CA ASP A 53 -21.32 -4.00 18.38
C ASP A 53 -21.42 -5.42 17.80
N LEU A 54 -20.35 -6.22 17.85
CA LEU A 54 -20.38 -7.62 17.44
C LEU A 54 -21.30 -8.47 18.32
N PHE A 55 -21.22 -8.35 19.65
CA PHE A 55 -22.15 -9.03 20.56
C PHE A 55 -23.61 -8.59 20.35
N ALA A 56 -23.83 -7.29 20.11
CA ALA A 56 -25.17 -6.79 19.77
C ALA A 56 -25.71 -7.42 18.48
N ALA A 57 -24.87 -7.54 17.45
CA ALA A 57 -25.24 -8.17 16.19
C ALA A 57 -25.57 -9.67 16.37
N GLN A 58 -24.83 -10.39 17.21
CA GLN A 58 -25.14 -11.79 17.55
C GLN A 58 -26.51 -11.93 18.23
N TYR A 59 -26.81 -11.07 19.21
CA TYR A 59 -28.12 -11.02 19.87
C TYR A 59 -29.26 -10.75 18.89
N LEU A 60 -29.13 -9.69 18.08
CA LEU A 60 -30.15 -9.29 17.11
C LEU A 60 -30.42 -10.40 16.08
N LEU A 61 -29.36 -11.02 15.58
CA LEU A 61 -29.47 -12.12 14.63
C LEU A 61 -30.14 -13.35 15.24
N HIS A 62 -29.90 -13.66 16.52
CA HIS A 62 -30.58 -14.75 17.22
C HIS A 62 -32.10 -14.52 17.29
N HIS A 63 -32.53 -13.28 17.49
CA HIS A 63 -33.94 -12.89 17.57
C HIS A 63 -34.59 -12.57 16.21
N GLY A 64 -33.89 -12.86 15.10
CA GLY A 64 -34.42 -12.71 13.74
C GLY A 64 -34.39 -11.29 13.17
N ASP A 65 -33.72 -10.33 13.83
CA ASP A 65 -33.54 -8.96 13.34
C ASP A 65 -32.22 -8.83 12.56
N ALA A 66 -32.18 -9.42 11.37
CA ALA A 66 -30.99 -9.43 10.52
C ALA A 66 -30.60 -8.02 10.03
N GLU A 67 -31.57 -7.16 9.73
CA GLU A 67 -31.31 -5.79 9.25
C GLU A 67 -30.57 -4.97 10.31
N THR A 68 -31.02 -4.98 11.57
CA THR A 68 -30.33 -4.26 12.64
C THR A 68 -29.00 -4.94 13.01
N ALA A 69 -28.92 -6.28 12.93
CA ALA A 69 -27.67 -7.00 13.14
C ALA A 69 -26.59 -6.57 12.14
N ILE A 70 -26.94 -6.38 10.86
CA ILE A 70 -26.04 -5.83 9.84
C ILE A 70 -25.52 -4.45 10.25
N VAL A 71 -26.40 -3.56 10.70
CA VAL A 71 -25.99 -2.20 11.10
C VAL A 71 -24.96 -2.25 12.24
N CYS A 72 -25.15 -3.11 13.24
CA CYS A 72 -24.16 -3.29 14.31
C CYS A 72 -22.86 -3.92 13.81
N ALA A 73 -22.94 -5.01 13.05
CA ALA A 73 -21.77 -5.71 12.55
C ALA A 73 -20.95 -4.86 11.56
N GLU A 74 -21.59 -4.09 10.67
CA GLU A 74 -20.90 -3.17 9.75
C GLU A 74 -20.20 -2.02 10.49
N ARG A 75 -20.71 -1.57 11.65
CA ARG A 75 -19.98 -0.62 12.51
C ARG A 75 -18.69 -1.23 13.06
N ALA A 76 -18.77 -2.46 13.56
CA ALA A 76 -17.58 -3.21 14.00
C ALA A 76 -16.59 -3.43 12.84
N TYR A 77 -17.09 -3.78 11.65
CA TYR A 77 -16.29 -3.96 10.44
C TYR A 77 -15.53 -2.70 10.03
N ARG A 78 -16.11 -1.52 10.16
CA ARG A 78 -15.43 -0.25 9.86
C ARG A 78 -14.21 0.00 10.74
N THR A 79 -14.20 -0.49 11.97
CA THR A 79 -13.09 -0.25 12.90
C THR A 79 -12.11 -1.41 12.96
N ARG A 80 -12.61 -2.65 12.91
CA ARG A 80 -11.85 -3.90 12.99
C ARG A 80 -12.34 -4.89 11.93
N PRO A 81 -11.96 -4.72 10.66
CA PRO A 81 -12.51 -5.51 9.56
C PRO A 81 -12.00 -6.95 9.51
N ILE A 82 -10.91 -7.29 10.22
CA ILE A 82 -10.24 -8.59 10.13
C ILE A 82 -10.62 -9.47 11.32
N GLN A 83 -11.84 -9.98 11.40
CA GLN A 83 -12.24 -10.87 12.50
C GLN A 83 -13.13 -12.01 12.00
N ALA A 84 -12.74 -13.26 12.30
CA ALA A 84 -13.49 -14.44 11.86
C ALA A 84 -14.94 -14.43 12.35
N THR A 85 -15.17 -14.15 13.64
CA THR A 85 -16.49 -14.09 14.25
C THR A 85 -17.35 -13.00 13.62
N LEU A 86 -16.76 -11.85 13.30
CA LEU A 86 -17.45 -10.77 12.59
C LEU A 86 -17.89 -11.21 11.18
N TRP A 87 -17.00 -11.80 10.40
CA TRP A 87 -17.34 -12.30 9.06
C TRP A 87 -18.42 -13.38 9.12
N ALA A 88 -18.40 -14.26 10.12
CA ALA A 88 -19.44 -15.27 10.32
C ALA A 88 -20.82 -14.64 10.64
N VAL A 89 -20.85 -13.59 11.47
CA VAL A 89 -22.08 -12.84 11.76
C VAL A 89 -22.59 -12.09 10.54
N LEU A 90 -21.71 -11.35 9.84
CA LEU A 90 -22.06 -10.63 8.61
C LEU A 90 -22.56 -11.57 7.52
N ARG A 91 -21.89 -12.71 7.31
CA ARG A 91 -22.34 -13.75 6.37
C ARG A 91 -23.79 -14.14 6.63
N ARG A 92 -24.10 -14.59 7.85
CA ARG A 92 -25.46 -15.06 8.20
C ARG A 92 -26.50 -13.95 8.12
N ALA A 93 -26.14 -12.73 8.53
CA ALA A 93 -27.06 -11.60 8.49
C ALA A 93 -27.34 -11.16 7.04
N TYR A 94 -26.31 -11.14 6.17
CA TYR A 94 -26.47 -10.86 4.74
C TYR A 94 -27.30 -11.93 4.02
N GLU A 95 -27.08 -13.23 4.31
CA GLU A 95 -27.89 -14.33 3.77
C GLU A 95 -29.38 -14.18 4.15
N ALA A 96 -29.66 -13.74 5.38
CA ALA A 96 -31.04 -13.54 5.86
C ALA A 96 -31.79 -12.38 5.16
N VAL A 97 -31.09 -11.49 4.46
CA VAL A 97 -31.67 -10.35 3.73
C VAL A 97 -31.34 -10.38 2.23
N ASP A 98 -31.01 -11.56 1.70
CA ASP A 98 -30.70 -11.80 0.28
C ASP A 98 -29.47 -11.04 -0.28
N ARG A 99 -28.54 -10.59 0.58
CA ARG A 99 -27.25 -9.99 0.18
C ARG A 99 -26.17 -11.06 -0.08
N TRP A 100 -26.51 -12.05 -0.91
CA TRP A 100 -25.69 -13.25 -1.15
C TRP A 100 -24.26 -12.96 -1.64
N ALA A 101 -24.07 -11.94 -2.47
CA ALA A 101 -22.75 -11.53 -2.94
C ALA A 101 -21.85 -11.06 -1.79
N ASP A 102 -22.37 -10.23 -0.88
CA ASP A 102 -21.59 -9.73 0.26
C ASP A 102 -21.30 -10.84 1.26
N ALA A 103 -22.25 -11.76 1.47
CA ALA A 103 -22.02 -12.97 2.27
C ALA A 103 -20.89 -13.83 1.70
N LEU A 104 -20.84 -14.01 0.37
CA LEU A 104 -19.76 -14.74 -0.30
C LEU A 104 -18.39 -14.09 -0.11
N ILE A 105 -18.31 -12.76 -0.12
CA ILE A 105 -17.04 -12.04 0.16
C ILE A 105 -16.58 -12.27 1.60
N MET A 106 -17.49 -12.27 2.58
CA MET A 106 -17.14 -12.62 3.97
C MET A 106 -16.61 -14.06 4.08
N GLN A 107 -17.20 -15.00 3.35
CA GLN A 107 -16.67 -16.37 3.23
C GLN A 107 -15.28 -16.38 2.58
N GLY A 108 -15.04 -15.57 1.55
CA GLY A 108 -13.74 -15.44 0.90
C GLY A 108 -12.63 -15.01 1.85
N TYR A 109 -12.90 -14.03 2.71
CA TYR A 109 -11.96 -13.60 3.75
C TYR A 109 -11.67 -14.71 4.77
N ALA A 110 -12.71 -15.41 5.24
CA ALA A 110 -12.55 -16.53 6.16
C ALA A 110 -11.78 -17.71 5.51
N ALA A 111 -12.06 -18.03 4.26
CA ALA A 111 -11.35 -19.04 3.48
C ALA A 111 -9.88 -18.67 3.28
N LYS A 112 -9.60 -17.40 2.96
CA LYS A 112 -8.24 -16.91 2.75
C LYS A 112 -7.39 -16.95 4.01
N LEU A 113 -7.94 -16.45 5.13
CA LEU A 113 -7.14 -16.20 6.32
C LEU A 113 -7.10 -17.39 7.28
N TYR A 114 -8.19 -18.16 7.32
CA TYR A 114 -8.41 -19.23 8.29
C TYR A 114 -8.73 -20.59 7.65
N GLU A 115 -8.62 -20.71 6.31
CA GLU A 115 -8.87 -21.95 5.57
C GLU A 115 -10.28 -22.55 5.80
N VAL A 116 -11.25 -21.70 6.17
CA VAL A 116 -12.64 -22.10 6.36
C VAL A 116 -13.25 -22.46 4.99
N PRO A 117 -13.80 -23.67 4.79
CA PRO A 117 -14.41 -24.04 3.51
C PRO A 117 -15.62 -23.16 3.17
N PHE A 118 -15.82 -22.90 1.88
CA PHE A 118 -17.05 -22.29 1.39
C PHE A 118 -18.26 -23.19 1.65
N ASP A 119 -19.34 -22.59 2.13
CA ASP A 119 -20.66 -23.21 2.23
C ASP A 119 -21.63 -22.40 1.37
N VAL A 120 -21.79 -22.89 0.14
CA VAL A 120 -22.55 -22.22 -0.93
C VAL A 120 -23.53 -23.17 -1.62
N ALA A 121 -23.71 -24.40 -1.13
CA ALA A 121 -24.58 -25.40 -1.77
C ALA A 121 -26.06 -24.97 -1.82
N HIS A 122 -26.45 -24.04 -0.94
CA HIS A 122 -27.79 -23.47 -0.87
C HIS A 122 -27.93 -22.16 -1.66
N TYR A 123 -26.85 -21.63 -2.24
CA TYR A 123 -26.88 -20.41 -3.04
C TYR A 123 -27.45 -20.70 -4.42
N SER A 124 -28.25 -19.78 -4.95
CA SER A 124 -28.69 -19.84 -6.35
C SER A 124 -27.48 -19.67 -7.29
N PRO A 125 -27.40 -20.42 -8.41
CA PRO A 125 -26.39 -20.21 -9.44
C PRO A 125 -26.31 -18.76 -9.96
N GLU A 126 -27.41 -18.00 -9.86
CA GLU A 126 -27.49 -16.60 -10.29
C GLU A 126 -26.61 -15.65 -9.44
N VAL A 127 -26.19 -16.06 -8.24
CA VAL A 127 -25.29 -15.28 -7.39
C VAL A 127 -23.88 -15.21 -7.98
N PHE A 128 -23.42 -16.27 -8.64
CA PHE A 128 -22.05 -16.42 -9.14
C PHE A 128 -21.85 -15.75 -10.50
N THR A 129 -22.20 -14.47 -10.57
CA THR A 129 -21.87 -13.62 -11.72
C THR A 129 -20.36 -13.43 -11.82
N GLU A 130 -19.87 -13.10 -13.02
CA GLU A 130 -18.46 -12.76 -13.26
C GLU A 130 -17.97 -11.66 -12.32
N GLU A 131 -18.76 -10.60 -12.13
CA GLU A 131 -18.44 -9.49 -11.22
C GLU A 131 -18.26 -9.95 -9.76
N VAL A 132 -19.13 -10.83 -9.27
CA VAL A 132 -19.05 -11.36 -7.91
C VAL A 132 -17.84 -12.28 -7.74
N LEU A 133 -17.55 -13.13 -8.73
CA LEU A 133 -16.38 -14.01 -8.74
C LEU A 133 -15.07 -13.22 -8.86
N ASP A 134 -15.06 -12.10 -9.58
CA ASP A 134 -13.93 -11.18 -9.66
C ASP A 134 -13.66 -10.53 -8.30
N ARG A 135 -14.70 -10.00 -7.64
CA ARG A 135 -14.59 -9.46 -6.27
C ARG A 135 -14.07 -10.51 -5.30
N LEU A 136 -14.57 -11.74 -5.39
CA LEU A 136 -14.10 -12.87 -4.58
C LEU A 136 -12.63 -13.20 -4.89
N SER A 137 -12.22 -13.14 -6.15
CA SER A 137 -10.84 -13.37 -6.57
C SER A 137 -9.88 -12.38 -5.92
N VAL A 138 -10.26 -11.09 -5.83
CA VAL A 138 -9.47 -10.09 -5.11
C VAL A 138 -9.43 -10.39 -3.61
N ALA A 139 -10.56 -10.74 -2.99
CA ALA A 139 -10.61 -11.09 -1.56
C ALA A 139 -9.73 -12.32 -1.20
N LEU A 140 -9.58 -13.27 -2.13
CA LEU A 140 -8.73 -14.46 -1.99
C LEU A 140 -7.25 -14.21 -2.35
N SER A 141 -6.94 -13.05 -2.92
CA SER A 141 -5.59 -12.69 -3.35
C SER A 141 -4.77 -12.08 -2.21
N ARG A 142 -3.45 -12.06 -2.38
CA ARG A 142 -2.58 -11.28 -1.50
C ARG A 142 -2.77 -9.79 -1.82
N PRO A 143 -2.57 -8.88 -0.85
CA PRO A 143 -2.76 -7.44 -1.08
C PRO A 143 -1.77 -6.84 -2.10
N SER A 144 -0.54 -7.33 -2.14
CA SER A 144 0.50 -6.89 -3.08
C SER A 144 0.46 -7.66 -4.41
N PHE A 145 1.23 -7.20 -5.41
CA PHE A 145 1.43 -7.86 -6.71
C PHE A 145 0.22 -7.82 -7.66
N ALA A 146 -0.71 -6.87 -7.48
CA ALA A 146 -1.75 -6.64 -8.48
C ALA A 146 -1.10 -6.38 -9.86
N PRO A 147 -1.60 -7.01 -10.95
CA PRO A 147 -2.89 -7.68 -11.10
C PRO A 147 -2.86 -9.22 -10.97
N ILE A 148 -1.83 -9.81 -10.34
CA ILE A 148 -1.79 -11.25 -10.05
C ILE A 148 -2.90 -11.58 -9.05
N ALA A 149 -3.61 -12.69 -9.27
CA ALA A 149 -4.75 -13.05 -8.44
C ALA A 149 -4.93 -14.55 -8.28
N VAL A 150 -5.59 -14.93 -7.19
CA VAL A 150 -6.25 -16.24 -7.07
C VAL A 150 -7.63 -16.10 -7.70
N ARG A 151 -7.83 -16.64 -8.90
CA ARG A 151 -9.10 -16.54 -9.64
C ARG A 151 -10.09 -17.56 -9.11
N ALA A 152 -11.22 -17.07 -8.63
CA ALA A 152 -12.36 -17.87 -8.20
C ALA A 152 -13.26 -18.20 -9.40
N SER A 153 -13.81 -19.42 -9.41
CA SER A 153 -14.83 -19.88 -10.35
C SER A 153 -15.87 -20.71 -9.60
N TYR A 154 -17.07 -20.83 -10.15
CA TYR A 154 -18.14 -21.66 -9.59
C TYR A 154 -18.44 -22.84 -10.50
N ASP A 155 -18.50 -24.03 -9.91
CA ASP A 155 -18.92 -25.28 -10.54
C ASP A 155 -20.10 -25.86 -9.73
N PRO A 156 -21.24 -26.22 -10.36
CA PRO A 156 -22.41 -26.72 -9.63
C PRO A 156 -22.18 -28.00 -8.81
N GLU A 157 -21.20 -28.83 -9.17
CA GLU A 157 -20.88 -30.07 -8.45
C GLU A 157 -19.80 -29.86 -7.38
N LYS A 158 -18.82 -28.97 -7.66
CA LYS A 158 -17.64 -28.77 -6.80
C LYS A 158 -17.72 -27.51 -5.93
N GLY A 159 -18.68 -26.63 -6.16
CA GLY A 159 -18.79 -25.33 -5.49
C GLY A 159 -17.75 -24.33 -6.01
N ILE A 160 -17.20 -23.51 -5.10
CA ILE A 160 -16.13 -22.58 -5.43
C ILE A 160 -14.84 -23.33 -5.67
N THR A 161 -14.21 -23.06 -6.81
CA THR A 161 -12.87 -23.54 -7.17
C THR A 161 -11.96 -22.34 -7.40
N THR A 162 -10.66 -22.53 -7.20
CA THR A 162 -9.66 -21.45 -7.32
C THR A 162 -8.44 -21.88 -8.09
N GLU A 163 -7.88 -20.97 -8.88
CA GLU A 163 -6.60 -21.17 -9.57
C GLU A 163 -5.72 -19.92 -9.50
N ASP A 164 -4.40 -20.11 -9.45
CA ASP A 164 -3.45 -19.01 -9.58
C ASP A 164 -3.46 -18.48 -11.02
N SER A 165 -3.72 -17.19 -11.20
CA SER A 165 -3.76 -16.54 -12.51
C SER A 165 -3.54 -15.02 -12.37
N VAL A 166 -3.95 -14.25 -13.38
CA VAL A 166 -3.75 -12.81 -13.51
C VAL A 166 -4.98 -12.24 -14.21
N PHE A 167 -5.49 -11.10 -13.74
CA PHE A 167 -6.45 -10.33 -14.54
C PHE A 167 -5.74 -9.83 -15.81
N ALA A 168 -6.19 -10.21 -17.00
CA ALA A 168 -5.43 -10.00 -18.23
C ALA A 168 -6.30 -9.52 -19.40
N GLY A 169 -6.20 -8.23 -19.74
CA GLY A 169 -7.00 -7.65 -20.82
C GLY A 169 -8.47 -7.41 -20.41
N GLU A 170 -8.71 -7.25 -19.11
CA GLU A 170 -10.00 -7.06 -18.46
C GLU A 170 -9.91 -5.96 -17.39
N PHE A 171 -11.02 -5.61 -16.75
CA PHE A 171 -11.04 -4.61 -15.69
C PHE A 171 -10.85 -5.26 -14.32
N LEU A 172 -10.14 -4.59 -13.42
CA LEU A 172 -10.15 -4.97 -12.01
C LEU A 172 -11.52 -4.65 -11.39
N PRO A 173 -12.06 -5.53 -10.53
CA PRO A 173 -13.29 -5.24 -9.79
C PRO A 173 -13.00 -4.13 -8.77
N VAL A 174 -13.88 -3.13 -8.69
CA VAL A 174 -13.74 -2.00 -7.78
C VAL A 174 -15.08 -1.64 -7.13
N ALA A 175 -15.03 -0.96 -5.99
CA ALA A 175 -16.22 -0.39 -5.37
C ALA A 175 -16.77 0.79 -6.23
N PRO A 176 -18.09 1.08 -6.16
CA PRO A 176 -18.70 2.13 -6.97
C PRO A 176 -18.07 3.52 -6.86
N HIS A 177 -17.51 3.88 -5.70
CA HIS A 177 -16.85 5.18 -5.49
C HIS A 177 -15.47 5.30 -6.18
N ILE A 178 -14.90 4.20 -6.68
CA ILE A 178 -13.55 4.14 -7.30
C ILE A 178 -13.64 4.18 -8.83
N MET A 179 -14.81 4.47 -9.41
CA MET A 179 -14.99 4.46 -10.87
C MET A 179 -14.28 5.64 -11.57
N PRO A 180 -13.84 5.50 -12.84
CA PRO A 180 -13.83 4.29 -13.68
C PRO A 180 -12.74 3.29 -13.25
N PRO A 181 -12.93 1.98 -13.42
CA PRO A 181 -11.97 0.95 -12.97
C PRO A 181 -10.67 0.97 -13.76
N LEU A 182 -9.63 0.35 -13.20
CA LEU A 182 -8.38 0.08 -13.90
C LEU A 182 -8.55 -1.09 -14.87
N TYR A 183 -8.24 -0.87 -16.14
CA TYR A 183 -8.08 -1.93 -17.13
C TYR A 183 -6.66 -2.49 -17.05
N VAL A 184 -6.52 -3.81 -17.04
CA VAL A 184 -5.21 -4.47 -17.02
C VAL A 184 -4.69 -4.65 -18.44
N GLY A 185 -3.84 -3.71 -18.85
CA GLY A 185 -3.09 -3.76 -20.09
C GLY A 185 -1.67 -4.29 -19.92
N VAL A 186 -0.85 -4.05 -20.95
CA VAL A 186 0.55 -4.47 -21.03
C VAL A 186 1.42 -3.26 -21.37
N HIS A 187 2.59 -3.18 -20.73
CA HIS A 187 3.58 -2.19 -21.09
C HIS A 187 4.39 -2.68 -22.29
N ALA A 188 4.22 -2.05 -23.46
CA ALA A 188 4.84 -2.48 -24.71
C ALA A 188 5.55 -1.35 -25.47
N GLU A 189 5.98 -0.29 -24.77
CA GLU A 189 6.66 0.85 -25.40
C GLU A 189 7.93 0.40 -26.15
N LYS A 190 8.07 0.84 -27.42
CA LYS A 190 9.15 0.43 -28.36
C LYS A 190 9.20 -1.09 -28.67
N GLY A 191 8.18 -1.86 -28.30
CA GLY A 191 8.07 -3.31 -28.55
C GLY A 191 7.39 -3.69 -29.87
N PHE A 192 7.28 -4.99 -30.13
CA PHE A 192 6.56 -5.49 -31.31
C PHE A 192 5.05 -5.50 -31.04
N GLN A 193 4.24 -4.97 -31.97
CA GLN A 193 2.80 -4.83 -31.74
C GLN A 193 2.14 -6.17 -31.38
N GLY A 194 1.58 -6.26 -30.16
CA GLY A 194 0.84 -7.41 -29.67
C GLY A 194 1.68 -8.53 -29.06
N ASP A 195 3.02 -8.45 -29.05
CA ASP A 195 3.87 -9.49 -28.47
C ASP A 195 3.61 -9.69 -26.96
N LYS A 196 3.49 -8.61 -26.20
CA LYS A 196 3.23 -8.61 -24.76
C LYS A 196 1.80 -9.03 -24.43
N ALA A 197 0.83 -8.61 -25.24
CA ALA A 197 -0.56 -9.07 -25.07
C ALA A 197 -0.69 -10.57 -25.34
N TRP A 198 -0.01 -11.09 -26.36
CA TRP A 198 0.09 -12.52 -26.62
C TRP A 198 0.81 -13.26 -25.47
N GLN A 199 1.95 -12.74 -25.02
CA GLN A 199 2.73 -13.30 -23.92
C GLN A 199 1.88 -13.41 -22.65
N LEU A 200 1.15 -12.34 -22.28
CA LEU A 200 0.27 -12.33 -21.11
C LEU A 200 -0.86 -13.36 -21.24
N ASN A 201 -1.47 -13.49 -22.42
CA ASN A 201 -2.51 -14.50 -22.64
C ASN A 201 -1.99 -15.93 -22.39
N VAL A 202 -0.77 -16.24 -22.84
CA VAL A 202 -0.12 -17.53 -22.58
C VAL A 202 0.19 -17.70 -21.09
N LEU A 203 0.76 -16.68 -20.45
CA LEU A 203 1.15 -16.72 -19.03
C LEU A 203 -0.04 -16.86 -18.09
N SER A 204 -1.16 -16.16 -18.36
CA SER A 204 -2.36 -16.17 -17.51
C SER A 204 -2.96 -17.56 -17.27
N ARG A 205 -2.63 -18.54 -18.13
CA ARG A 205 -3.12 -19.92 -18.06
C ARG A 205 -2.04 -20.92 -17.63
N SER A 206 -0.87 -20.43 -17.27
CA SER A 206 0.29 -21.26 -16.96
C SER A 206 0.33 -21.63 -15.48
N TYR A 207 0.60 -22.90 -15.18
CA TYR A 207 0.77 -23.36 -13.80
C TYR A 207 1.91 -22.61 -13.10
N GLY A 208 1.65 -22.11 -11.90
CA GLY A 208 2.63 -21.36 -11.09
C GLY A 208 2.81 -19.89 -11.49
N VAL A 209 1.95 -19.34 -12.36
CA VAL A 209 2.03 -17.93 -12.80
C VAL A 209 2.11 -16.95 -11.64
N ALA A 210 1.33 -17.14 -10.56
CA ALA A 210 1.39 -16.27 -9.40
C ALA A 210 2.72 -16.37 -8.65
N TYR A 211 3.21 -17.60 -8.40
CA TYR A 211 4.50 -17.85 -7.74
C TYR A 211 5.67 -17.20 -8.47
N PHE A 212 5.71 -17.31 -9.81
CA PHE A 212 6.77 -16.73 -10.62
C PHE A 212 6.54 -15.26 -10.97
N GLY A 213 5.56 -14.57 -10.38
CA GLY A 213 5.29 -13.16 -10.66
C GLY A 213 4.97 -12.91 -12.13
N ALA A 214 4.26 -13.83 -12.78
CA ALA A 214 4.05 -13.88 -14.23
C ALA A 214 5.36 -13.78 -15.05
N GLY A 215 6.47 -14.29 -14.52
CA GLY A 215 7.79 -14.16 -15.15
C GLY A 215 8.31 -12.72 -15.11
N ASP A 216 8.01 -12.01 -14.03
CA ASP A 216 8.32 -10.58 -13.83
C ASP A 216 7.75 -9.70 -14.96
N PHE A 217 6.49 -9.95 -15.30
CA PHE A 217 5.80 -9.24 -16.37
C PHE A 217 5.55 -7.77 -15.99
N VAL A 218 5.64 -6.87 -16.97
CA VAL A 218 5.37 -5.44 -16.79
C VAL A 218 3.97 -5.12 -17.27
N PHE A 219 3.06 -4.87 -16.32
CA PHE A 219 1.66 -4.52 -16.57
C PHE A 219 1.51 -3.01 -16.76
N ASP A 220 0.50 -2.59 -17.51
CA ASP A 220 0.13 -1.18 -17.67
C ASP A 220 -1.37 -1.05 -17.38
N LEU A 221 -1.69 -0.66 -16.15
CA LEU A 221 -3.05 -0.52 -15.66
C LEU A 221 -3.50 0.91 -15.89
N MET A 222 -4.66 1.10 -16.50
CA MET A 222 -5.15 2.44 -16.84
C MET A 222 -6.63 2.59 -16.58
N ARG A 223 -7.03 3.73 -16.00
CA ARG A 223 -8.44 4.09 -15.84
C ARG A 223 -9.05 4.40 -17.19
N CYS A 224 -10.01 3.58 -17.60
CA CYS A 224 -10.72 3.76 -18.87
C CYS A 224 -12.09 3.11 -18.86
N GLN A 225 -12.83 3.31 -19.95
CA GLN A 225 -14.14 2.70 -20.17
C GLN A 225 -14.19 2.01 -21.52
N ARG A 226 -14.93 0.91 -21.60
CA ARG A 226 -15.17 0.19 -22.85
C ARG A 226 -16.21 0.93 -23.68
N THR A 227 -15.89 1.19 -24.93
CA THR A 227 -16.81 1.79 -25.90
C THR A 227 -17.63 0.71 -26.59
N GLY A 228 -18.74 1.11 -27.22
CA GLY A 228 -19.50 0.29 -28.17
C GLY A 228 -19.01 0.43 -29.62
N GLY A 229 -17.71 0.69 -29.84
CA GLY A 229 -17.12 0.93 -31.17
C GLY A 229 -17.15 2.39 -31.62
N ALA A 230 -17.67 3.31 -30.80
CA ALA A 230 -17.61 4.74 -31.04
C ALA A 230 -17.40 5.52 -29.73
N ALA A 231 -16.71 6.66 -29.82
CA ALA A 231 -16.58 7.62 -28.75
C ALA A 231 -16.63 9.04 -29.32
N HIS A 232 -17.15 9.96 -28.52
CA HIS A 232 -17.21 11.38 -28.83
C HIS A 232 -16.51 12.15 -27.71
N VAL A 233 -15.50 12.95 -28.07
CA VAL A 233 -14.69 13.69 -27.10
C VAL A 233 -14.78 15.18 -27.41
N THR A 234 -15.31 15.93 -26.46
CA THR A 234 -15.43 17.38 -26.55
C THR A 234 -14.24 18.04 -25.88
N ILE A 235 -13.54 18.92 -26.59
CA ILE A 235 -12.46 19.75 -26.04
C ILE A 235 -12.95 21.22 -26.04
N PRO A 236 -12.86 21.95 -24.92
CA PRO A 236 -13.25 23.36 -24.88
C PRO A 236 -12.44 24.21 -25.87
N PRO A 237 -13.01 25.32 -26.40
CA PRO A 237 -12.29 26.20 -27.32
C PRO A 237 -10.99 26.75 -26.69
N ASN A 238 -9.88 26.67 -27.44
CA ASN A 238 -8.53 27.06 -27.02
C ASN A 238 -7.94 26.22 -25.88
N GLU A 239 -8.50 25.04 -25.60
CA GLU A 239 -7.89 24.04 -24.72
C GLU A 239 -7.34 22.88 -25.54
N GLU A 240 -6.40 22.14 -24.95
CA GLU A 240 -5.89 20.89 -25.48
C GLU A 240 -6.00 19.80 -24.41
N ALA A 241 -6.15 18.56 -24.85
CA ALA A 241 -6.05 17.40 -23.97
C ALA A 241 -5.38 16.22 -24.68
N VAL A 242 -4.69 15.38 -23.92
CA VAL A 242 -4.19 14.09 -24.41
C VAL A 242 -5.20 13.01 -24.07
N LEU A 243 -5.70 12.31 -25.08
CA LEU A 243 -6.65 11.22 -24.95
C LEU A 243 -5.94 9.86 -25.05
N PRO A 244 -5.98 9.05 -24.00
CA PRO A 244 -5.54 7.66 -24.05
C PRO A 244 -6.62 6.73 -24.62
N VAL A 245 -6.22 5.90 -25.58
CA VAL A 245 -7.09 4.93 -26.27
C VAL A 245 -6.38 3.58 -26.35
N ILE A 246 -7.06 2.50 -25.95
CA ILE A 246 -6.49 1.14 -25.96
C ILE A 246 -7.28 0.26 -26.96
N GLY A 247 -6.56 -0.39 -27.86
CA GLY A 247 -7.12 -1.39 -28.77
C GLY A 247 -7.38 -2.73 -28.07
N THR A 248 -8.29 -3.53 -28.63
CA THR A 248 -8.68 -4.85 -28.10
C THR A 248 -8.36 -6.00 -29.05
N VAL A 249 -7.94 -5.72 -30.29
CA VAL A 249 -7.66 -6.76 -31.29
C VAL A 249 -6.18 -7.10 -31.34
N LEU A 250 -5.83 -8.33 -30.93
CA LEU A 250 -4.49 -8.88 -31.15
C LEU A 250 -4.24 -9.12 -32.65
N PRO A 251 -3.32 -8.38 -33.30
CA PRO A 251 -3.00 -8.60 -34.71
C PRO A 251 -2.19 -9.88 -34.91
N ALA A 252 -2.26 -10.43 -36.12
CA ALA A 252 -1.43 -11.53 -36.55
C ALA A 252 -1.06 -11.33 -38.03
N LEU A 253 0.22 -11.21 -38.33
CA LEU A 253 0.70 -10.87 -39.68
C LEU A 253 0.16 -11.86 -40.72
N GLY A 254 -0.54 -11.36 -41.73
CA GLY A 254 -1.16 -12.17 -42.79
C GLY A 254 -2.41 -12.96 -42.40
N ILE A 255 -2.83 -12.91 -41.13
CA ILE A 255 -4.00 -13.64 -40.61
C ILE A 255 -5.08 -12.66 -40.15
N ARG A 256 -4.72 -11.67 -39.34
CA ARG A 256 -5.64 -10.68 -38.77
C ARG A 256 -4.98 -9.30 -38.78
N PRO A 257 -5.59 -8.30 -39.47
CA PRO A 257 -5.04 -6.96 -39.49
C PRO A 257 -5.11 -6.30 -38.10
N PRO A 258 -4.24 -5.30 -37.83
CA PRO A 258 -4.39 -4.48 -36.63
C PRO A 258 -5.73 -3.75 -36.57
N GLN A 259 -6.21 -3.46 -35.36
CA GLN A 259 -7.42 -2.68 -35.18
C GLN A 259 -7.27 -1.30 -35.79
N ARG A 260 -8.28 -0.86 -36.54
CA ARG A 260 -8.35 0.48 -37.13
C ARG A 260 -9.21 1.38 -36.28
N LEU A 261 -8.71 2.59 -36.02
CA LEU A 261 -9.47 3.68 -35.42
C LEU A 261 -9.66 4.76 -36.48
N HIS A 262 -10.90 5.05 -36.81
CA HIS A 262 -11.27 6.21 -37.60
C HIS A 262 -11.42 7.43 -36.68
N VAL A 263 -10.81 8.55 -37.09
CA VAL A 263 -10.75 9.79 -36.33
C VAL A 263 -11.29 10.91 -37.21
N ARG A 264 -12.31 11.61 -36.72
CA ARG A 264 -12.98 12.72 -37.42
C ARG A 264 -13.04 13.97 -36.54
N THR A 265 -12.54 15.07 -37.07
CA THR A 265 -12.63 16.43 -36.53
C THR A 265 -13.06 17.38 -37.67
N SER A 266 -13.04 18.70 -37.46
CA SER A 266 -13.28 19.66 -38.56
C SER A 266 -12.16 19.64 -39.62
N ALA A 267 -10.92 19.34 -39.21
CA ALA A 267 -9.74 19.34 -40.07
C ALA A 267 -9.24 17.93 -40.45
N VAL A 268 -9.51 16.91 -39.63
CA VAL A 268 -9.01 15.54 -39.79
C VAL A 268 -10.16 14.60 -40.11
N ASN A 269 -9.98 13.73 -41.10
CA ASN A 269 -10.90 12.64 -41.40
C ASN A 269 -10.10 11.46 -41.97
N THR A 270 -9.52 10.64 -41.09
CA THR A 270 -8.57 9.58 -41.48
C THR A 270 -8.65 8.38 -40.55
N SER A 271 -7.89 7.32 -40.83
CA SER A 271 -7.78 6.15 -39.97
C SER A 271 -6.35 5.89 -39.54
N GLY A 272 -6.17 5.60 -38.26
CA GLY A 272 -4.94 5.08 -37.65
C GLY A 272 -5.11 3.64 -37.17
N TRP A 273 -4.05 3.10 -36.58
CA TRP A 273 -4.05 1.76 -35.99
C TRP A 273 -3.93 1.86 -34.46
N LEU A 274 -4.54 0.93 -33.74
CA LEU A 274 -4.41 0.83 -32.29
C LEU A 274 -3.53 -0.35 -31.89
N ASN A 275 -2.71 -0.14 -30.86
CA ASN A 275 -2.04 -1.21 -30.14
C ASN A 275 -3.03 -1.94 -29.21
N VAL A 276 -2.97 -3.27 -29.19
CA VAL A 276 -3.81 -4.10 -28.32
C VAL A 276 -3.32 -4.03 -26.88
N ALA A 277 -4.24 -3.88 -25.93
CA ALA A 277 -3.98 -3.85 -24.50
C ALA A 277 -2.90 -2.83 -24.06
N THR A 278 -2.52 -1.89 -24.93
CA THR A 278 -1.47 -0.90 -24.71
C THR A 278 -2.04 0.48 -24.99
N PRO A 279 -1.83 1.49 -24.12
CA PRO A 279 -2.28 2.85 -24.36
C PRO A 279 -1.68 3.47 -25.63
N ASN A 280 -2.54 4.08 -26.44
CA ASN A 280 -2.19 4.95 -27.56
C ASN A 280 -2.64 6.36 -27.19
N PHE A 281 -1.78 7.37 -27.35
CA PHE A 281 -2.08 8.73 -26.91
C PHE A 281 -2.33 9.65 -28.11
N PHE A 282 -3.44 10.38 -28.08
CA PHE A 282 -3.83 11.33 -29.12
C PHE A 282 -3.98 12.72 -28.49
N ARG A 283 -3.18 13.70 -28.94
CA ARG A 283 -3.33 15.08 -28.51
C ARG A 283 -4.43 15.75 -29.34
N LEU A 284 -5.47 16.22 -28.67
CA LEU A 284 -6.69 16.79 -29.24
C LEU A 284 -6.77 18.28 -28.89
N ASN A 285 -7.23 19.10 -29.83
CA ASN A 285 -7.43 20.55 -29.66
C ASN A 285 -8.84 21.01 -30.08
N GLU A 286 -9.70 20.07 -30.47
CA GLU A 286 -11.07 20.31 -30.90
C GLU A 286 -11.92 19.05 -30.66
N GLU A 287 -13.23 19.20 -30.85
CA GLU A 287 -14.19 18.11 -30.81
C GLU A 287 -13.78 16.98 -31.77
N THR A 288 -13.71 15.76 -31.25
CA THR A 288 -13.18 14.61 -31.96
C THR A 288 -14.13 13.43 -31.83
N GLU A 289 -14.52 12.88 -32.98
CA GLU A 289 -15.23 11.62 -33.07
C GLU A 289 -14.27 10.48 -33.39
N LEU A 290 -14.43 9.38 -32.68
CA LEU A 290 -13.64 8.17 -32.81
C LEU A 290 -14.58 7.01 -33.13
N SER A 291 -14.24 6.19 -34.13
CA SER A 291 -15.00 4.97 -34.42
C SER A 291 -14.12 3.83 -34.90
N SER A 292 -14.53 2.60 -34.60
CA SER A 292 -13.82 1.38 -34.95
C SER A 292 -14.85 0.25 -35.09
N GLU A 293 -14.59 -0.69 -36.00
CA GLU A 293 -15.46 -1.88 -36.18
C GLU A 293 -15.53 -2.73 -34.90
N GLN A 294 -14.43 -2.81 -34.15
CA GLN A 294 -14.35 -3.49 -32.88
C GLN A 294 -14.37 -2.48 -31.72
N ASN A 295 -14.78 -2.94 -30.53
CA ASN A 295 -14.70 -2.14 -29.32
C ASN A 295 -13.26 -1.70 -29.03
N PHE A 296 -13.11 -0.53 -28.43
CA PHE A 296 -11.87 -0.01 -27.89
C PHE A 296 -12.12 0.61 -26.52
N LEU A 297 -11.07 0.88 -25.78
CA LEU A 297 -11.18 1.53 -24.47
C LEU A 297 -10.71 2.98 -24.59
N VAL A 298 -11.37 3.87 -23.86
CA VAL A 298 -11.06 5.30 -23.83
C VAL A 298 -10.90 5.73 -22.38
N GLY A 299 -9.76 6.32 -22.05
CA GLY A 299 -9.56 6.96 -20.75
C GLY A 299 -10.08 8.39 -20.75
N GLN A 300 -10.02 9.04 -19.59
CA GLN A 300 -10.41 10.44 -19.48
C GLN A 300 -9.45 11.34 -20.28
N PRO A 301 -9.93 12.37 -20.98
CA PRO A 301 -9.07 13.37 -21.59
C PRO A 301 -8.20 14.04 -20.52
N ILE A 302 -6.88 13.99 -20.71
CA ILE A 302 -5.90 14.57 -19.80
C ILE A 302 -5.68 16.02 -20.22
N PRO A 303 -6.14 17.02 -19.45
CA PRO A 303 -5.95 18.41 -19.85
C PRO A 303 -4.48 18.78 -19.85
N VAL A 304 -4.02 19.45 -20.90
CA VAL A 304 -2.66 19.99 -20.97
C VAL A 304 -2.69 21.53 -20.90
N GLY A 305 -1.60 22.11 -20.42
CA GLY A 305 -1.49 23.53 -20.12
C GLY A 305 -1.67 23.84 -18.63
N ARG A 306 -1.17 25.00 -18.22
CA ARG A 306 -1.18 25.43 -16.81
C ARG A 306 -2.58 25.90 -16.41
N LYS A 307 -3.29 25.08 -15.63
CA LYS A 307 -4.64 25.37 -15.10
C LYS A 307 -4.66 25.94 -13.68
N SER A 308 -3.54 25.88 -12.97
CA SER A 308 -3.41 26.46 -11.63
C SER A 308 -1.98 26.96 -11.37
N GLU A 309 -1.84 27.74 -10.30
CA GLU A 309 -0.53 28.22 -9.83
C GLU A 309 0.29 27.13 -9.11
N ARG A 310 -0.29 25.95 -8.85
CA ARG A 310 0.42 24.85 -8.19
C ARG A 310 1.60 24.38 -9.07
N PRO A 311 2.62 23.74 -8.46
CA PRO A 311 3.74 23.16 -9.21
C PRO A 311 3.27 22.24 -10.33
N ARG A 312 3.88 22.34 -11.51
CA ARG A 312 3.57 21.51 -12.67
C ARG A 312 3.99 20.06 -12.47
N LEU A 313 5.03 19.81 -11.68
CA LEU A 313 5.53 18.47 -11.39
C LEU A 313 5.59 18.24 -9.88
N VAL A 314 4.91 17.20 -9.40
CA VAL A 314 5.12 16.62 -8.08
C VAL A 314 5.63 15.21 -8.29
N LEU A 315 6.93 15.01 -8.10
CA LEU A 315 7.63 13.76 -8.35
C LEU A 315 7.99 13.11 -7.01
N ASN A 316 7.37 11.96 -6.73
CA ASN A 316 7.66 11.11 -5.59
C ASN A 316 8.57 9.97 -6.02
N ILE A 317 9.67 9.80 -5.30
CA ILE A 317 10.67 8.76 -5.53
C ILE A 317 10.75 7.93 -4.25
N LEU A 318 10.12 6.76 -4.26
CA LEU A 318 10.23 5.75 -3.22
C LEU A 318 11.41 4.83 -3.56
N ALA A 319 12.52 5.02 -2.86
CA ALA A 319 13.71 4.18 -2.99
C ALA A 319 13.69 3.08 -1.92
N ASP A 320 13.15 1.92 -2.28
CA ASP A 320 13.08 0.73 -1.44
C ASP A 320 14.46 0.04 -1.35
N ALA A 321 15.11 -0.09 -0.20
CA ALA A 321 14.83 0.50 1.11
C ALA A 321 16.02 1.34 1.58
N LEU A 322 16.14 2.59 1.10
CA LEU A 322 17.32 3.44 1.27
C LEU A 322 17.58 3.79 2.77
N PRO A 323 18.59 3.16 3.42
CA PRO A 323 18.79 3.23 4.86
C PRO A 323 19.59 4.47 5.26
N TRP A 324 18.92 5.53 5.73
CA TRP A 324 19.57 6.80 6.06
C TRP A 324 20.63 6.66 7.15
N GLN A 325 20.43 5.80 8.15
CA GLN A 325 21.41 5.61 9.23
C GLN A 325 22.74 5.00 8.75
N VAL A 326 22.74 4.29 7.61
CA VAL A 326 23.96 3.82 6.95
C VAL A 326 24.60 4.93 6.12
N LEU A 327 23.78 5.72 5.43
CA LEU A 327 24.21 6.65 4.39
C LEU A 327 24.65 8.02 4.94
N ARG A 328 24.01 8.52 5.99
CA ARG A 328 24.06 9.94 6.38
C ARG A 328 25.46 10.52 6.57
N THR A 329 26.42 9.75 7.08
CA THR A 329 27.79 10.23 7.33
C THR A 329 28.66 10.29 6.07
N HIS A 330 28.29 9.57 5.01
CA HIS A 330 29.04 9.49 3.74
C HIS A 330 28.16 9.81 2.53
N PHE A 331 27.03 10.50 2.74
CA PHE A 331 26.00 10.69 1.73
C PHE A 331 26.53 11.32 0.43
N ALA A 332 27.32 12.39 0.56
CA ALA A 332 27.91 13.07 -0.60
C ALA A 332 28.99 12.26 -1.33
N GLU A 333 29.60 11.28 -0.67
CA GLU A 333 30.63 10.41 -1.26
C GLU A 333 29.99 9.24 -2.01
N GLU A 334 28.97 8.63 -1.40
CA GLU A 334 28.32 7.42 -1.90
C GLU A 334 27.17 7.71 -2.89
N MET A 335 26.50 8.85 -2.76
CA MET A 335 25.45 9.33 -3.67
C MET A 335 25.69 10.80 -4.09
N PRO A 336 26.80 11.09 -4.80
CA PRO A 336 27.22 12.46 -5.11
C PRO A 336 26.22 13.25 -5.96
N ARG A 337 25.48 12.60 -6.87
CA ARG A 337 24.50 13.29 -7.74
C ARG A 337 23.26 13.68 -6.95
N THR A 338 22.81 12.78 -6.10
CA THR A 338 21.66 13.00 -5.20
C THR A 338 22.00 14.05 -4.15
N ALA A 339 23.18 13.97 -3.54
CA ALA A 339 23.65 14.99 -2.60
C ALA A 339 23.80 16.37 -3.26
N ARG A 340 24.33 16.47 -4.49
CA ARG A 340 24.37 17.72 -5.26
C ARG A 340 22.98 18.34 -5.41
N PHE A 341 22.01 17.54 -5.81
CA PHE A 341 20.65 18.02 -6.05
C PHE A 341 19.99 18.50 -4.76
N PHE A 342 20.03 17.71 -3.69
CA PHE A 342 19.37 18.06 -2.41
C PHE A 342 20.17 19.02 -1.52
N ALA A 343 21.42 19.36 -1.86
CA ALA A 343 22.14 20.46 -1.21
C ALA A 343 21.43 21.81 -1.33
N GLU A 344 20.54 21.96 -2.33
CA GLU A 344 19.66 23.13 -2.49
C GLU A 344 18.24 22.92 -1.95
N GLY A 345 17.98 21.81 -1.26
CA GLY A 345 16.68 21.43 -0.71
C GLY A 345 16.69 21.29 0.81
N LEU A 346 15.82 20.42 1.30
CA LEU A 346 15.62 20.06 2.70
C LEU A 346 15.93 18.58 2.91
N ILE A 347 16.77 18.25 3.89
CA ILE A 347 17.10 16.88 4.31
C ILE A 347 16.73 16.71 5.78
N PHE A 348 15.97 15.65 6.10
CA PHE A 348 15.63 15.27 7.47
C PHE A 348 16.58 14.18 7.98
N ASP A 349 17.43 14.51 8.96
CA ASP A 349 18.44 13.58 9.50
C ASP A 349 17.86 12.51 10.44
N GLN A 350 16.65 12.75 10.95
CA GLN A 350 15.98 11.91 11.94
C GLN A 350 14.60 11.43 11.43
N HIS A 351 14.61 10.85 10.22
CA HIS A 351 13.44 10.21 9.62
C HIS A 351 13.38 8.71 9.97
N PHE A 352 12.22 8.25 10.43
CA PHE A 352 12.03 6.85 10.84
C PHE A 352 10.74 6.26 10.27
N SER A 353 10.84 5.08 9.66
CA SER A 353 9.73 4.35 9.06
C SER A 353 8.68 3.98 10.09
N VAL A 354 7.45 3.76 9.63
CA VAL A 354 6.36 3.25 10.46
C VAL A 354 6.50 1.75 10.73
N ALA A 355 7.09 1.02 9.78
CA ALA A 355 7.19 -0.44 9.80
C ALA A 355 8.52 -0.92 9.20
N GLU A 356 8.76 -2.22 9.30
CA GLU A 356 9.96 -2.92 8.84
C GLU A 356 9.93 -3.35 7.37
N TYR A 357 8.79 -3.18 6.69
CA TYR A 357 8.58 -3.66 5.32
C TYR A 357 7.53 -2.84 4.54
N THR A 358 7.53 -3.01 3.23
CA THR A 358 6.83 -2.16 2.25
C THR A 358 5.32 -2.04 2.43
N THR A 359 4.56 -3.13 2.57
CA THR A 359 3.08 -3.10 2.54
C THR A 359 2.47 -2.09 3.53
N PRO A 360 2.74 -2.14 4.85
CA PRO A 360 2.22 -1.16 5.79
C PRO A 360 2.83 0.24 5.60
N SER A 361 4.09 0.34 5.20
CA SER A 361 4.74 1.64 4.97
C SER A 361 4.14 2.37 3.77
N PHE A 362 3.93 1.71 2.64
CA PHE A 362 3.28 2.27 1.45
C PHE A 362 1.88 2.78 1.79
N ALA A 363 1.06 1.97 2.47
CA ALA A 363 -0.26 2.37 2.91
C ALA A 363 -0.20 3.60 3.83
N SER A 364 0.78 3.68 4.73
CA SER A 364 0.93 4.80 5.66
C SER A 364 1.38 6.09 4.96
N ILE A 365 2.18 5.99 3.90
CA ILE A 365 2.59 7.13 3.05
C ILE A 365 1.39 7.68 2.28
N GLU A 366 0.65 6.81 1.57
CA GLU A 366 -0.51 7.23 0.78
C GLU A 366 -1.66 7.73 1.65
N THR A 367 -1.76 7.31 2.91
CA THR A 367 -2.89 7.69 3.78
C THR A 367 -2.55 8.68 4.88
N GLY A 368 -1.27 8.90 5.21
CA GLY A 368 -0.87 9.69 6.38
C GLY A 368 -1.30 9.08 7.73
N MET A 369 -1.66 7.80 7.75
CA MET A 369 -2.16 7.09 8.94
C MET A 369 -1.23 5.96 9.34
N TYR A 370 -1.12 5.67 10.64
CA TYR A 370 -0.44 4.46 11.09
C TYR A 370 -1.25 3.19 10.76
N PRO A 371 -0.61 2.00 10.63
CA PRO A 371 -1.29 0.78 10.17
C PRO A 371 -2.47 0.34 11.04
N HIS A 372 -2.42 0.59 12.35
CA HIS A 372 -3.53 0.27 13.26
C HIS A 372 -4.76 1.18 13.07
N ARG A 373 -4.64 2.30 12.35
CA ARG A 373 -5.76 3.17 11.99
C ARG A 373 -6.32 2.84 10.61
N SER A 374 -5.45 2.65 9.62
CA SER A 374 -5.86 2.29 8.26
C SER A 374 -6.36 0.84 8.16
N GLN A 375 -5.96 -0.02 9.11
CA GLN A 375 -6.17 -1.46 9.12
C GLN A 375 -5.47 -2.19 7.95
N LEU A 376 -4.49 -1.53 7.31
CA LEU A 376 -3.68 -2.06 6.22
C LEU A 376 -2.29 -2.49 6.74
N PHE A 377 -2.24 -3.60 7.47
CA PHE A 377 -1.01 -4.17 8.05
C PHE A 377 -0.79 -5.66 7.72
N ASN A 378 -1.85 -6.37 7.32
CA ASN A 378 -1.82 -7.81 7.14
C ASN A 378 -1.52 -8.18 5.68
N ASN A 379 -0.34 -8.73 5.41
CA ASN A 379 0.11 -9.09 4.06
C ASN A 379 -0.52 -10.37 3.47
N LYS A 380 -1.48 -11.00 4.18
CA LYS A 380 -2.15 -12.22 3.72
C LYS A 380 -3.54 -11.97 3.12
N ILE A 381 -4.14 -10.81 3.37
CA ILE A 381 -5.53 -10.52 3.02
C ILE A 381 -5.69 -9.12 2.45
N ALA A 382 -6.47 -8.99 1.37
CA ALA A 382 -6.78 -7.70 0.75
C ALA A 382 -8.11 -7.15 1.29
N ILE A 383 -8.04 -6.42 2.40
CA ILE A 383 -9.18 -5.65 2.92
C ILE A 383 -9.18 -4.26 2.26
N PRO A 384 -10.32 -3.79 1.71
CA PRO A 384 -10.40 -2.47 1.13
C PRO A 384 -10.29 -1.38 2.19
N LEU A 385 -9.51 -0.34 1.89
CA LEU A 385 -9.48 0.91 2.62
C LEU A 385 -10.87 1.55 2.59
N ARG A 386 -11.28 2.11 3.73
CA ARG A 386 -12.57 2.80 3.84
C ARG A 386 -12.67 3.96 2.85
N GLU A 387 -13.88 4.15 2.32
CA GLU A 387 -14.19 5.21 1.36
C GLU A 387 -13.91 6.61 1.93
N GLU A 388 -14.20 6.80 3.23
CA GLU A 388 -13.99 8.09 3.91
C GLU A 388 -12.52 8.47 4.12
N TYR A 389 -11.58 7.52 3.96
CA TYR A 389 -10.15 7.76 4.12
C TYR A 389 -9.52 8.10 2.78
N VAL A 390 -9.47 9.39 2.46
CA VAL A 390 -8.98 9.90 1.18
C VAL A 390 -7.47 9.79 1.06
N THR A 391 -6.98 9.05 0.06
CA THR A 391 -5.54 8.86 -0.18
C THR A 391 -4.88 10.11 -0.76
N LEU A 392 -3.55 10.18 -0.65
CA LEU A 392 -2.73 11.24 -1.23
C LEU A 392 -2.97 11.31 -2.74
N SER A 393 -2.89 10.16 -3.42
CA SER A 393 -3.19 10.08 -4.84
C SER A 393 -4.61 10.60 -5.19
N GLU A 394 -5.63 10.36 -4.35
CA GLU A 394 -6.98 10.92 -4.57
C GLU A 394 -7.00 12.45 -4.40
N ARG A 395 -6.36 12.97 -3.35
CA ARG A 395 -6.21 14.43 -3.15
C ARG A 395 -5.58 15.10 -4.37
N MET A 396 -4.59 14.46 -4.97
CA MET A 396 -3.87 14.98 -6.12
C MET A 396 -4.70 14.92 -7.40
N ARG A 397 -5.43 13.84 -7.61
CA ARG A 397 -6.39 13.70 -8.71
C ARG A 397 -7.48 14.78 -8.64
N ASP A 398 -8.08 14.96 -7.46
CA ASP A 398 -9.09 16.00 -7.21
C ASP A 398 -8.53 17.42 -7.38
N ALA A 399 -7.23 17.62 -7.10
CA ALA A 399 -6.53 18.86 -7.34
C ALA A 399 -6.20 19.13 -8.83
N GLY A 400 -6.56 18.20 -9.73
CA GLY A 400 -6.39 18.32 -11.18
C GLY A 400 -5.07 17.79 -11.73
N TYR A 401 -4.31 17.04 -10.94
CA TYR A 401 -3.09 16.39 -11.41
C TYR A 401 -3.39 15.09 -12.17
N LEU A 402 -2.63 14.84 -13.24
CA LEU A 402 -2.49 13.51 -13.81
C LEU A 402 -1.69 12.65 -12.84
N THR A 403 -2.34 11.67 -12.22
CA THR A 403 -1.73 10.80 -11.21
C THR A 403 -1.19 9.54 -11.87
N SER A 404 0.14 9.41 -11.96
CA SER A 404 0.80 8.28 -12.62
C SER A 404 1.78 7.58 -11.69
N ASN A 405 1.58 6.28 -11.48
CA ASN A 405 2.58 5.41 -10.87
C ASN A 405 3.33 4.70 -12.01
N LEU A 406 4.59 5.06 -12.24
CA LEU A 406 5.35 4.62 -13.43
C LEU A 406 6.32 3.46 -13.15
N MET A 407 6.41 3.04 -11.90
CA MET A 407 7.12 1.84 -11.46
C MET A 407 6.62 1.48 -10.06
N ASP A 408 6.09 0.27 -9.86
CA ASP A 408 5.68 -0.23 -8.55
C ASP A 408 5.51 -1.76 -8.56
N VAL A 409 5.38 -2.35 -7.38
CA VAL A 409 5.10 -3.78 -7.17
C VAL A 409 3.62 -4.13 -7.26
N GLY A 410 2.74 -3.18 -7.59
CA GLY A 410 1.28 -3.35 -7.53
C GLY A 410 0.74 -3.25 -6.10
N GLU A 411 1.44 -2.52 -5.23
CA GLU A 411 1.06 -2.31 -3.84
C GLU A 411 -0.12 -1.34 -3.78
N GLY A 412 -1.00 -1.54 -2.80
CA GLY A 412 -2.14 -0.65 -2.60
C GLY A 412 -3.28 -0.73 -3.63
N ILE A 413 -3.14 -1.48 -4.72
CA ILE A 413 -4.19 -1.57 -5.76
C ILE A 413 -5.40 -2.36 -5.24
N TYR A 414 -5.20 -3.56 -4.67
CA TYR A 414 -6.30 -4.36 -4.14
C TYR A 414 -6.84 -3.85 -2.80
N THR A 415 -6.01 -3.20 -2.00
CA THR A 415 -6.44 -2.58 -0.74
C THR A 415 -7.01 -1.18 -0.92
N GLY A 416 -6.88 -0.58 -2.11
CA GLY A 416 -7.35 0.78 -2.39
C GLY A 416 -6.45 1.90 -1.87
N ALA A 417 -5.29 1.62 -1.25
CA ALA A 417 -4.33 2.67 -0.89
C ALA A 417 -3.78 3.44 -2.12
N ALA A 418 -3.76 2.79 -3.29
CA ALA A 418 -3.34 3.39 -4.56
C ALA A 418 -4.52 3.84 -5.44
N ARG A 419 -5.73 3.97 -4.89
CA ARG A 419 -6.95 4.19 -5.70
C ARG A 419 -7.06 5.60 -6.29
N GLY A 420 -6.13 6.52 -6.03
CA GLY A 420 -6.12 7.82 -6.70
C GLY A 420 -5.36 7.87 -8.03
N TYR A 421 -4.59 6.83 -8.38
CA TYR A 421 -3.78 6.82 -9.61
C TYR A 421 -4.63 6.56 -10.87
N ASP A 422 -4.41 7.34 -11.93
CA ASP A 422 -5.02 7.19 -13.26
C ASP A 422 -4.33 6.11 -14.10
N ARG A 423 -3.03 5.90 -13.88
CA ARG A 423 -2.22 4.90 -14.55
C ARG A 423 -1.19 4.29 -13.59
N CYS A 424 -1.03 2.98 -13.62
CA CYS A 424 -0.04 2.23 -12.84
C CYS A 424 0.73 1.27 -13.73
N ILE A 425 2.05 1.44 -13.84
CA ILE A 425 2.95 0.46 -14.49
C ILE A 425 3.59 -0.37 -13.39
N THR A 426 3.25 -1.66 -13.33
CA THR A 426 3.66 -2.54 -12.23
C THR A 426 4.51 -3.72 -12.71
N SER A 427 5.49 -4.13 -11.91
CA SER A 427 6.27 -5.36 -12.07
C SER A 427 6.45 -6.04 -10.71
N PRO A 428 6.24 -7.36 -10.57
CA PRO A 428 6.25 -8.00 -9.26
C PRO A 428 7.62 -8.00 -8.55
N TYR A 429 8.74 -8.11 -9.26
CA TYR A 429 10.03 -8.34 -8.62
C TYR A 429 11.16 -7.38 -9.03
N ARG A 430 11.32 -7.06 -10.31
CA ARG A 430 12.40 -6.16 -10.76
C ARG A 430 11.86 -4.74 -10.96
N GLN A 431 12.26 -3.82 -10.10
CA GLN A 431 11.92 -2.40 -10.18
C GLN A 431 13.18 -1.54 -10.29
N ALA A 432 13.95 -1.71 -11.36
CA ALA A 432 15.19 -0.97 -11.55
C ALA A 432 14.92 0.52 -11.84
N ASN A 433 15.50 1.41 -11.04
CA ASN A 433 15.23 2.84 -11.09
C ASN A 433 15.51 3.46 -12.46
N TYR A 434 16.54 2.99 -13.18
CA TYR A 434 16.85 3.50 -14.52
C TYR A 434 15.69 3.31 -15.52
N GLU A 435 14.86 2.27 -15.37
CA GLU A 435 13.66 2.09 -16.19
C GLU A 435 12.57 3.06 -15.77
N GLY A 436 12.39 3.26 -14.47
CA GLY A 436 11.49 4.27 -13.91
C GLY A 436 11.84 5.68 -14.42
N VAL A 437 13.10 6.09 -14.34
CA VAL A 437 13.62 7.37 -14.83
C VAL A 437 13.30 7.57 -16.31
N GLU A 438 13.57 6.57 -17.15
CA GLU A 438 13.26 6.65 -18.59
C GLU A 438 11.76 6.78 -18.86
N ARG A 439 10.91 6.09 -18.08
CA ARG A 439 9.45 6.22 -18.18
C ARG A 439 8.99 7.63 -17.77
N VAL A 440 9.56 8.20 -16.69
CA VAL A 440 9.27 9.57 -16.25
C VAL A 440 9.63 10.57 -17.33
N ILE A 441 10.85 10.51 -17.88
CA ILE A 441 11.30 11.43 -18.93
C ILE A 441 10.39 11.36 -20.16
N ARG A 442 10.08 10.16 -20.67
CA ARG A 442 9.19 10.02 -21.84
C ARG A 442 7.76 10.48 -21.57
N HIS A 443 7.26 10.23 -20.37
CA HIS A 443 5.96 10.74 -19.93
C HIS A 443 5.95 12.28 -19.96
N LEU A 444 6.99 12.92 -19.43
CA LEU A 444 7.12 14.38 -19.40
C LEU A 444 7.41 15.00 -20.78
N ASP A 445 8.11 14.30 -21.67
CA ASP A 445 8.31 14.75 -23.06
C ASP A 445 6.99 14.82 -23.83
N GLY A 446 6.04 13.93 -23.53
CA GLY A 446 4.71 13.90 -24.16
C GLY A 446 3.64 14.73 -23.45
N MET A 447 3.73 14.85 -22.12
CA MET A 447 2.67 15.39 -21.25
C MET A 447 3.22 16.30 -20.13
N GLY A 448 4.42 16.86 -20.26
CA GLY A 448 5.02 17.75 -19.26
C GLY A 448 4.33 19.11 -19.14
N ASP A 449 3.47 19.46 -20.09
CA ASP A 449 2.57 20.61 -20.04
C ASP A 449 1.29 20.37 -19.22
N ALA A 450 0.98 19.11 -18.86
CA ALA A 450 -0.01 18.81 -17.84
C ALA A 450 0.55 19.04 -16.42
N GLN A 451 -0.33 19.11 -15.42
CA GLN A 451 0.08 19.02 -14.01
C GLN A 451 0.26 17.53 -13.66
N ASN A 452 1.47 17.12 -13.30
CA ASN A 452 1.85 15.72 -13.14
C ASN A 452 2.12 15.39 -11.66
N PHE A 453 1.44 14.39 -11.13
CA PHE A 453 1.75 13.76 -9.85
C PHE A 453 2.26 12.36 -10.14
N ILE A 454 3.57 12.15 -9.99
CA ILE A 454 4.24 10.94 -10.42
C ILE A 454 4.83 10.22 -9.21
N LEU A 455 4.64 8.90 -9.17
CA LEU A 455 5.37 8.00 -8.28
C LEU A 455 6.28 7.09 -9.10
N ILE A 456 7.52 6.93 -8.65
CA ILE A 456 8.38 5.79 -8.97
C ILE A 456 8.77 5.09 -7.67
N HIS A 457 8.54 3.78 -7.61
CA HIS A 457 8.93 2.89 -6.53
C HIS A 457 9.97 1.91 -7.08
N SER A 458 11.24 2.12 -6.68
CA SER A 458 12.39 1.36 -7.17
C SER A 458 13.05 0.56 -6.07
N SER A 459 13.62 -0.61 -6.39
CA SER A 459 14.17 -1.57 -5.44
C SER A 459 15.67 -1.83 -5.60
N ASP A 460 16.42 -0.89 -6.21
CA ASP A 460 17.86 -1.05 -6.51
C ASP A 460 18.71 -1.37 -5.27
N VAL A 461 18.34 -0.83 -4.11
CA VAL A 461 19.05 -1.02 -2.84
C VAL A 461 18.35 -2.01 -1.90
N HIS A 462 17.18 -2.54 -2.26
CA HIS A 462 16.46 -3.53 -1.48
C HIS A 462 17.22 -4.88 -1.49
N PRO A 463 17.47 -5.49 -0.32
CA PRO A 463 18.20 -6.74 -0.26
C PRO A 463 17.30 -7.93 -0.60
N TRP A 464 17.57 -8.59 -1.72
CA TRP A 464 16.82 -9.77 -2.15
C TRP A 464 17.47 -11.08 -1.68
N PRO A 465 16.71 -12.01 -1.08
CA PRO A 465 17.29 -13.22 -0.52
C PRO A 465 17.61 -14.30 -1.57
N SER A 466 18.77 -14.94 -1.41
CA SER A 466 19.06 -16.24 -2.04
C SER A 466 18.37 -17.37 -1.27
N PRO A 467 17.94 -18.47 -1.93
CA PRO A 467 18.09 -18.78 -3.36
C PRO A 467 16.98 -18.22 -4.26
N SER A 468 16.06 -17.41 -3.73
CA SER A 468 14.92 -16.88 -4.48
C SER A 468 15.33 -15.90 -5.58
N PHE A 469 16.38 -15.12 -5.37
CA PHE A 469 16.86 -14.10 -6.30
C PHE A 469 18.35 -14.23 -6.60
N GLN A 470 18.75 -13.80 -7.80
CA GLN A 470 20.14 -13.77 -8.24
C GLN A 470 20.82 -12.46 -7.82
N TYR A 471 22.01 -12.57 -7.25
CA TYR A 471 22.84 -11.39 -6.96
C TYR A 471 23.40 -10.75 -8.24
N PRO A 472 23.69 -9.43 -8.23
CA PRO A 472 24.33 -8.76 -9.35
C PRO A 472 25.64 -9.44 -9.75
N THR A 473 25.83 -9.68 -11.05
CA THR A 473 27.04 -10.35 -11.59
C THR A 473 28.33 -9.67 -11.11
N ALA A 474 28.34 -8.34 -10.98
CA ALA A 474 29.50 -7.60 -10.50
C ALA A 474 29.86 -7.92 -9.04
N ALA A 475 28.87 -8.06 -8.14
CA ALA A 475 29.14 -8.48 -6.75
C ALA A 475 29.73 -9.90 -6.73
N GLN A 476 29.14 -10.79 -7.53
CA GLN A 476 29.57 -12.18 -7.61
C GLN A 476 31.01 -12.33 -8.11
N ALA A 477 31.37 -11.57 -9.15
CA ALA A 477 32.69 -11.63 -9.78
C ALA A 477 33.79 -10.89 -9.01
N ARG A 478 33.41 -9.85 -8.24
CA ARG A 478 34.37 -8.99 -7.52
C ARG A 478 34.79 -9.58 -6.18
N LEU A 479 33.89 -10.25 -5.48
CA LEU A 479 34.17 -10.73 -4.12
C LEU A 479 35.11 -11.93 -4.13
N PRO A 480 36.12 -11.96 -3.23
CA PRO A 480 36.90 -13.17 -2.97
C PRO A 480 36.00 -14.33 -2.54
N LEU A 481 36.41 -15.57 -2.83
CA LEU A 481 35.60 -16.77 -2.59
C LEU A 481 34.97 -16.82 -1.20
N ALA A 482 35.74 -16.53 -0.14
CA ALA A 482 35.23 -16.56 1.24
C ALA A 482 34.13 -15.52 1.51
N ALA A 483 34.25 -14.32 0.95
CA ALA A 483 33.25 -13.26 1.08
C ALA A 483 32.01 -13.55 0.21
N ARG A 484 32.22 -14.18 -0.96
CA ARG A 484 31.16 -14.62 -1.86
C ARG A 484 30.30 -15.74 -1.26
N MET A 485 30.91 -16.67 -0.53
CA MET A 485 30.25 -17.84 0.05
C MET A 485 29.58 -17.53 1.40
N THR A 486 28.78 -16.47 1.46
CA THR A 486 28.07 -15.99 2.67
C THR A 486 26.55 -15.96 2.52
N GLU A 487 26.02 -16.56 1.45
CA GLU A 487 24.58 -16.70 1.25
C GLU A 487 23.94 -17.60 2.31
N PRO A 488 22.72 -17.27 2.79
CA PRO A 488 21.95 -18.20 3.59
C PRO A 488 21.55 -19.41 2.74
N THR A 489 21.43 -20.58 3.38
CA THR A 489 21.02 -21.83 2.70
C THR A 489 19.52 -21.92 2.44
N GLY A 490 18.71 -20.97 2.91
CA GLY A 490 17.26 -20.94 2.74
C GLY A 490 16.70 -19.52 2.59
N PRO A 491 15.41 -19.39 2.22
CA PRO A 491 14.77 -18.10 1.91
C PRO A 491 14.47 -17.32 3.19
N VAL A 492 15.44 -16.56 3.67
CA VAL A 492 15.27 -15.63 4.79
C VAL A 492 14.62 -14.34 4.27
N PRO A 493 13.45 -13.90 4.78
CA PRO A 493 12.84 -12.65 4.34
C PRO A 493 13.75 -11.44 4.57
N SER A 494 13.66 -10.42 3.71
CA SER A 494 14.59 -9.28 3.69
C SER A 494 14.78 -8.56 5.03
N PRO A 495 13.75 -8.33 5.88
CA PRO A 495 13.94 -7.65 7.16
C PRO A 495 14.77 -8.45 8.19
N TYR A 496 14.92 -9.76 7.98
CA TYR A 496 15.67 -10.66 8.87
C TYR A 496 17.04 -11.06 8.30
N LEU A 497 17.47 -10.47 7.18
CA LEU A 497 18.77 -10.77 6.61
C LEU A 497 19.88 -10.30 7.55
N LEU A 498 20.82 -11.20 7.83
CA LEU A 498 21.99 -10.88 8.64
C LEU A 498 23.06 -10.15 7.80
N PRO A 499 23.94 -9.37 8.44
CA PRO A 499 25.08 -8.77 7.76
C PRO A 499 25.93 -9.83 7.06
N SER A 500 26.15 -9.63 5.77
CA SER A 500 27.05 -10.46 4.98
C SER A 500 27.81 -9.61 3.97
N PRO A 501 29.10 -9.92 3.69
CA PRO A 501 29.87 -9.24 2.67
C PRO A 501 29.18 -9.21 1.30
N LEU A 502 28.45 -10.28 0.95
CA LEU A 502 27.74 -10.36 -0.32
C LEU A 502 26.54 -9.40 -0.40
N ASN A 503 25.69 -9.38 0.63
CA ASN A 503 24.55 -8.45 0.69
C ASN A 503 25.03 -7.00 0.66
N GLN A 504 26.09 -6.69 1.43
CA GLN A 504 26.64 -5.34 1.50
C GLN A 504 27.27 -4.89 0.17
N GLU A 505 27.95 -5.78 -0.56
CA GLU A 505 28.48 -5.44 -1.88
C GLU A 505 27.38 -5.27 -2.93
N ALA A 506 26.34 -6.12 -2.89
CA ALA A 506 25.18 -5.95 -3.76
C ALA A 506 24.48 -4.61 -3.52
N TYR A 507 24.26 -4.24 -2.25
CA TYR A 507 23.74 -2.94 -1.85
C TYR A 507 24.61 -1.79 -2.39
N ARG A 508 25.94 -1.83 -2.22
CA ARG A 508 26.84 -0.76 -2.70
C ARG A 508 26.77 -0.57 -4.21
N LEU A 509 26.58 -1.66 -4.97
CA LEU A 509 26.38 -1.58 -6.42
C LEU A 509 25.03 -0.95 -6.75
N GLY A 510 23.96 -1.43 -6.12
CA GLY A 510 22.61 -0.88 -6.28
C GLY A 510 22.54 0.61 -5.98
N MET A 511 23.22 1.06 -4.92
CA MET A 511 23.28 2.48 -4.54
C MET A 511 23.97 3.34 -5.61
N ARG A 512 25.04 2.85 -6.24
CA ARG A 512 25.70 3.55 -7.36
C ARG A 512 24.82 3.60 -8.61
N ASP A 513 24.06 2.54 -8.87
CA ASP A 513 23.13 2.47 -9.99
C ASP A 513 21.93 3.42 -9.77
N LEU A 514 21.41 3.46 -8.54
CA LEU A 514 20.40 4.40 -8.09
C LEU A 514 20.87 5.85 -8.24
N ASP A 515 22.01 6.24 -7.65
CA ASP A 515 22.52 7.62 -7.73
C ASP A 515 22.79 8.05 -9.19
N ARG A 516 23.32 7.15 -10.01
CA ARG A 516 23.56 7.41 -11.44
C ARG A 516 22.27 7.70 -12.19
N SER A 517 21.25 6.86 -12.01
CA SER A 517 19.96 7.01 -12.70
C SER A 517 19.18 8.22 -12.17
N LEU A 518 19.20 8.48 -10.87
CA LEU A 518 18.63 9.69 -10.27
C LEU A 518 19.30 10.96 -10.80
N GLY A 519 20.62 10.96 -10.99
CA GLY A 519 21.30 12.10 -11.58
C GLY A 519 20.80 12.45 -12.99
N VAL A 520 20.52 11.44 -13.83
CA VAL A 520 19.91 11.66 -15.16
C VAL A 520 18.54 12.34 -15.02
N LEU A 521 17.73 11.89 -14.06
CA LEU A 521 16.42 12.48 -13.79
C LEU A 521 16.52 13.92 -13.28
N PHE A 522 17.43 14.18 -12.35
CA PHE A 522 17.65 15.50 -11.78
C PHE A 522 18.16 16.50 -12.83
N ASP A 523 19.11 16.08 -13.68
CA ASP A 523 19.61 16.90 -14.78
C ASP A 523 18.44 17.27 -15.73
N TYR A 524 17.58 16.30 -16.10
CA TYR A 524 16.38 16.57 -16.91
C TYR A 524 15.42 17.57 -16.22
N ILE A 525 15.16 17.43 -14.92
CA ILE A 525 14.26 18.35 -14.20
C ILE A 525 14.85 19.77 -14.16
N GLU A 526 16.14 19.91 -13.85
CA GLU A 526 16.84 21.21 -13.81
C GLU A 526 16.88 21.91 -15.19
N GLU A 527 16.93 21.13 -16.27
CA GLU A 527 16.90 21.66 -17.65
C GLU A 527 15.51 22.10 -18.11
N HIS A 528 14.44 21.50 -17.59
CA HIS A 528 13.08 21.65 -18.13
C HIS A 528 12.09 22.42 -17.23
N TYR A 529 12.39 22.58 -15.94
CA TYR A 529 11.48 23.20 -14.96
C TYR A 529 12.21 24.27 -14.13
N ALA A 530 11.54 25.40 -13.90
CA ALA A 530 12.00 26.34 -12.89
C ALA A 530 11.84 25.77 -11.47
N PRO A 531 12.65 26.18 -10.48
CA PRO A 531 12.57 25.65 -9.11
C PRO A 531 11.20 25.78 -8.43
N ASP A 532 10.36 26.72 -8.85
CA ASP A 532 8.99 26.94 -8.37
C ASP A 532 7.92 26.15 -9.16
N GLU A 533 8.30 25.47 -10.25
CA GLU A 533 7.41 24.63 -11.05
C GLU A 533 7.42 23.16 -10.65
N TYR A 534 8.33 22.73 -9.77
CA TYR A 534 8.41 21.33 -9.35
C TYR A 534 8.49 21.15 -7.83
N ILE A 535 8.11 19.96 -7.37
CA ILE A 535 8.45 19.37 -6.08
C ILE A 535 9.04 17.99 -6.38
N VAL A 536 10.29 17.77 -5.96
CA VAL A 536 10.90 16.44 -5.94
C VAL A 536 10.96 15.98 -4.48
N ASN A 537 10.32 14.85 -4.20
CA ASN A 537 10.20 14.23 -2.89
C ASN A 537 10.84 12.83 -2.94
N LEU A 538 12.05 12.69 -2.41
CA LEU A 538 12.75 11.40 -2.32
C LEU A 538 12.66 10.88 -0.90
N TYR A 539 12.17 9.65 -0.76
CA TYR A 539 12.04 8.98 0.52
C TYR A 539 12.21 7.48 0.39
N SER A 540 12.37 6.79 1.53
CA SER A 540 12.23 5.34 1.60
C SER A 540 11.13 4.96 2.58
N ASP A 541 10.54 3.80 2.33
CA ASP A 541 9.51 3.18 3.13
C ASP A 541 10.08 2.51 4.40
N HIS A 542 11.32 2.01 4.33
CA HIS A 542 12.13 1.53 5.45
C HIS A 542 13.63 1.58 5.11
N GLY A 543 14.46 1.00 6.00
CA GLY A 543 15.91 0.79 5.82
C GLY A 543 16.25 -0.70 5.66
N VAL A 544 17.45 -1.12 6.06
CA VAL A 544 17.93 -2.51 5.89
C VAL A 544 18.71 -3.03 7.09
N SER A 545 18.57 -4.31 7.40
CA SER A 545 19.25 -4.98 8.52
C SER A 545 20.71 -5.36 8.24
N ILE A 546 21.12 -5.43 6.97
CA ILE A 546 22.40 -6.02 6.52
C ILE A 546 23.67 -5.23 6.95
N PHE A 547 23.50 -4.07 7.59
CA PHE A 547 24.57 -3.29 8.20
C PHE A 547 24.51 -3.25 9.73
N SER A 548 23.44 -3.77 10.33
CA SER A 548 23.27 -3.80 11.78
C SER A 548 24.09 -4.93 12.41
N PRO A 549 25.03 -4.66 13.32
CA PRO A 549 25.83 -5.71 13.97
C PRO A 549 24.99 -6.72 14.76
N HIS A 550 23.88 -6.26 15.34
CA HIS A 550 22.94 -7.05 16.15
C HIS A 550 21.51 -6.68 15.71
N PRO A 551 21.03 -7.17 14.56
CA PRO A 551 19.76 -6.75 13.99
C PRO A 551 18.57 -7.21 14.83
N TYR A 552 17.55 -6.36 14.92
CA TYR A 552 16.23 -6.69 15.45
C TYR A 552 15.17 -5.91 14.66
N ILE A 553 13.90 -6.35 14.72
CA ILE A 553 12.92 -6.01 13.68
C ILE A 553 12.53 -4.53 13.62
N VAL A 554 12.80 -3.75 14.67
CA VAL A 554 12.60 -2.29 14.69
C VAL A 554 13.90 -1.53 14.92
N ASP A 555 15.05 -2.13 14.58
CA ASP A 555 16.36 -1.52 14.80
C ASP A 555 16.57 -0.22 13.98
N PRO A 556 17.53 0.65 14.38
CA PRO A 556 17.75 1.93 13.71
C PRO A 556 18.21 1.83 12.25
N TYR A 557 18.88 0.75 11.84
CA TYR A 557 19.29 0.55 10.46
C TYR A 557 18.12 0.10 9.60
N LEU A 558 17.24 -0.74 10.16
CA LEU A 558 16.06 -1.25 9.49
C LEU A 558 14.91 -0.23 9.44
N THR A 559 14.80 0.64 10.44
CA THR A 559 13.72 1.65 10.52
C THR A 559 14.19 3.08 10.25
N GLY A 560 15.49 3.32 10.16
CA GLY A 560 16.07 4.61 9.78
C GLY A 560 15.98 4.83 8.28
N ALA A 561 14.81 5.30 7.83
CA ALA A 561 14.50 5.60 6.44
C ALA A 561 15.02 6.98 6.00
N SER A 562 15.05 7.22 4.70
CA SER A 562 15.48 8.50 4.12
C SER A 562 14.29 9.41 3.82
N TRP A 563 14.45 10.73 4.01
CA TRP A 563 13.50 11.72 3.48
C TRP A 563 14.18 13.06 3.15
N MET A 564 14.03 13.48 1.89
CA MET A 564 14.57 14.74 1.39
C MET A 564 13.69 15.32 0.28
N MET A 565 13.62 16.65 0.22
CA MET A 565 12.74 17.38 -0.69
C MET A 565 13.46 18.56 -1.33
N ARG A 566 13.11 18.91 -2.57
CA ARG A 566 13.54 20.16 -3.23
C ARG A 566 12.46 20.69 -4.15
N GLY A 567 12.32 22.02 -4.23
CA GLY A 567 11.43 22.69 -5.17
C GLY A 567 10.51 23.73 -4.52
N ALA A 568 9.35 23.93 -5.10
CA ALA A 568 8.37 24.95 -4.73
C ALA A 568 7.95 24.84 -3.26
N GLY A 569 8.04 25.96 -2.53
CA GLY A 569 7.67 26.04 -1.12
C GLY A 569 8.60 25.29 -0.15
N ILE A 570 9.66 24.64 -0.65
CA ILE A 570 10.58 23.86 0.17
C ILE A 570 11.76 24.73 0.64
N PRO A 571 12.12 24.72 1.94
CA PRO A 571 13.30 25.41 2.43
C PRO A 571 14.57 24.99 1.69
N ARG A 572 15.39 25.98 1.30
CA ARG A 572 16.62 25.73 0.52
C ARG A 572 17.83 25.59 1.43
N GLY A 573 18.64 24.56 1.17
CA GLY A 573 19.91 24.33 1.87
C GLY A 573 19.75 24.03 3.35
N VAL A 574 18.64 23.40 3.75
CA VAL A 574 18.34 23.08 5.14
C VAL A 574 18.64 21.61 5.40
N TYR A 575 19.43 21.35 6.43
CA TYR A 575 19.67 20.03 6.98
C TYR A 575 19.19 20.06 8.43
N THR A 576 18.15 19.29 8.77
CA THR A 576 17.48 19.38 10.07
C THR A 576 17.49 18.05 10.82
N ASN A 577 17.66 18.11 12.14
CA ASN A 577 17.57 16.96 13.05
C ASN A 577 16.16 16.76 13.63
N GLU A 578 15.15 17.37 12.99
CA GLU A 578 13.76 17.20 13.39
C GLU A 578 13.31 15.75 13.19
N LEU A 579 12.59 15.21 14.19
CA LEU A 579 12.00 13.88 14.11
C LEU A 579 10.84 13.88 13.11
N THR A 580 10.91 12.96 12.16
CA THR A 580 9.87 12.78 11.14
C THR A 580 9.55 11.32 10.92
N SER A 581 8.38 11.05 10.32
CA SER A 581 7.89 9.73 9.95
C SER A 581 7.22 9.78 8.58
N PRO A 582 7.14 8.67 7.82
CA PRO A 582 6.49 8.66 6.51
C PRO A 582 5.05 9.18 6.51
N VAL A 583 4.31 9.07 7.63
CA VAL A 583 2.96 9.66 7.76
C VAL A 583 2.94 11.19 7.60
N ASP A 584 4.05 11.87 7.89
CA ASP A 584 4.19 13.32 7.78
C ASP A 584 4.26 13.81 6.32
N ILE A 585 4.53 12.90 5.36
CA ILE A 585 4.57 13.22 3.92
C ILE A 585 3.21 13.72 3.44
N TYR A 586 2.11 13.09 3.86
CA TYR A 586 0.75 13.49 3.50
C TYR A 586 0.49 14.94 3.93
N SER A 587 0.75 15.25 5.20
CA SER A 587 0.53 16.58 5.77
C SER A 587 1.44 17.65 5.15
N THR A 588 2.67 17.27 4.79
CA THR A 588 3.63 18.15 4.11
C THR A 588 3.18 18.48 2.69
N LEU A 589 2.74 17.50 1.91
CA LEU A 589 2.19 17.74 0.58
C LEU A 589 0.86 18.51 0.65
N GLY A 590 0.04 18.26 1.67
CA GLY A 590 -1.18 19.04 1.93
C GLY A 590 -0.90 20.53 2.12
N HIS A 591 0.14 20.84 2.89
CA HIS A 591 0.62 22.21 3.07
C HIS A 591 1.16 22.82 1.78
N LEU A 592 2.05 22.11 1.06
CA LEU A 592 2.71 22.62 -0.14
C LEU A 592 1.75 22.81 -1.32
N LEU A 593 0.72 21.97 -1.42
CA LEU A 593 -0.20 21.92 -2.56
C LEU A 593 -1.59 22.48 -2.22
N GLY A 594 -1.81 22.89 -0.96
CA GLY A 594 -3.03 23.56 -0.52
C GLY A 594 -4.28 22.69 -0.58
N PHE A 595 -4.17 21.41 -0.20
CA PHE A 595 -5.32 20.54 0.04
C PHE A 595 -5.57 20.31 1.54
N SER A 596 -6.81 19.97 1.91
CA SER A 596 -7.19 19.77 3.30
C SER A 596 -6.61 18.47 3.87
N VAL A 597 -6.08 18.54 5.09
CA VAL A 597 -5.64 17.38 5.87
C VAL A 597 -6.71 17.10 6.93
N ASP A 598 -7.33 15.92 6.87
CA ASP A 598 -8.42 15.57 7.77
C ASP A 598 -7.93 15.20 9.18
N SER A 599 -8.82 15.28 10.16
CA SER A 599 -8.50 15.00 11.57
C SER A 599 -8.15 13.55 11.88
N TYR A 600 -8.41 12.62 10.95
CA TYR A 600 -8.01 11.23 11.10
C TYR A 600 -6.56 10.96 10.67
N ILE A 601 -5.91 11.92 10.00
CA ILE A 601 -4.50 11.81 9.60
C ILE A 601 -3.62 11.89 10.84
N ASP A 602 -2.70 10.93 10.99
CA ASP A 602 -1.77 10.88 12.12
C ASP A 602 -0.50 11.74 11.87
N GLY A 603 -0.17 11.98 10.61
CA GLY A 603 0.97 12.80 10.20
C GLY A 603 0.83 14.26 10.58
N VAL A 604 1.94 14.91 10.96
CA VAL A 604 1.97 16.32 11.29
C VAL A 604 2.83 17.11 10.31
N LEU A 605 2.60 18.41 10.22
CA LEU A 605 3.47 19.29 9.45
C LEU A 605 4.81 19.50 10.20
N PRO A 606 5.98 19.22 9.58
CA PRO A 606 7.28 19.49 10.19
C PRO A 606 7.50 20.99 10.47
N ARG A 607 8.30 21.29 11.50
CA ARG A 607 8.74 22.64 11.90
C ARG A 607 9.50 23.33 10.78
N ALA A 608 10.22 22.57 9.95
CA ALA A 608 10.88 23.11 8.75
C ALA A 608 9.90 23.84 7.80
N PHE A 609 8.62 23.47 7.81
CA PHE A 609 7.54 24.11 7.06
C PHE A 609 6.65 25.02 7.93
N GLY A 610 7.08 25.35 9.14
CA GLY A 610 6.31 26.16 10.10
C GLY A 610 5.22 25.41 10.86
N GLY A 611 5.20 24.08 10.80
CA GLY A 611 4.30 23.24 11.59
C GLY A 611 4.78 23.03 13.04
N GLN A 612 4.02 22.22 13.79
CA GLN A 612 4.37 21.88 15.18
C GLN A 612 5.53 20.88 15.27
N GLY A 613 5.71 20.06 14.22
CA GLY A 613 6.64 18.92 14.24
C GLY A 613 6.29 17.88 15.29
N ARG A 614 7.24 16.99 15.57
CA ARG A 614 7.07 15.87 16.50
C ARG A 614 8.17 15.87 17.55
N ASP A 615 7.78 15.54 18.78
CA ASP A 615 8.73 15.26 19.86
C ASP A 615 9.02 13.75 19.99
N ILE A 616 8.21 12.91 19.32
CA ILE A 616 8.33 11.46 19.32
C ILE A 616 7.93 10.88 17.95
N THR A 617 8.62 9.83 17.53
CA THR A 617 8.26 9.01 16.37
C THR A 617 8.15 7.54 16.74
N PHE A 618 7.38 6.77 15.98
CA PHE A 618 7.10 5.37 16.24
C PHE A 618 7.47 4.53 15.03
N SER A 619 8.27 3.50 15.26
CA SER A 619 8.49 2.40 14.31
C SER A 619 8.07 1.11 15.00
N ASN A 620 7.23 0.30 14.35
CA ASN A 620 6.72 -0.91 14.96
C ASN A 620 6.63 -2.09 13.99
N SER A 621 6.83 -3.31 14.51
CA SER A 621 6.47 -4.53 13.80
C SER A 621 5.08 -4.96 14.24
N HIS A 622 4.10 -4.73 13.36
CA HIS A 622 2.70 -5.11 13.55
C HIS A 622 2.35 -6.39 12.77
N PHE A 623 3.34 -7.27 12.61
CA PHE A 623 3.23 -8.43 11.74
C PHE A 623 2.47 -9.57 12.44
N PRO A 624 1.32 -10.04 11.91
CA PRO A 624 0.58 -11.14 12.53
C PRO A 624 1.42 -12.41 12.69
N THR A 625 1.20 -13.17 13.77
CA THR A 625 1.94 -14.39 14.15
C THR A 625 3.37 -14.18 14.67
N LYS A 626 3.82 -12.92 14.78
CA LYS A 626 5.10 -12.54 15.39
C LYS A 626 4.84 -11.71 16.65
N PRO A 627 5.79 -11.68 17.61
CA PRO A 627 5.71 -10.73 18.72
C PRO A 627 5.59 -9.29 18.19
N TYR A 628 4.88 -8.45 18.93
CA TYR A 628 4.81 -7.02 18.63
C TYR A 628 6.08 -6.33 19.13
N PHE A 629 6.69 -5.51 18.28
CA PHE A 629 7.85 -4.71 18.63
C PHE A 629 7.56 -3.23 18.37
N LEU A 630 8.05 -2.35 19.25
CA LEU A 630 7.93 -0.90 19.09
C LEU A 630 9.21 -0.21 19.55
N ALA A 631 9.67 0.74 18.74
CA ALA A 631 10.65 1.75 19.11
C ALA A 631 10.01 3.14 19.04
N ALA A 632 9.77 3.74 20.19
CA ALA A 632 9.23 5.09 20.31
C ALA A 632 10.37 6.08 20.60
N ARG A 633 10.81 6.83 19.58
CA ARG A 633 12.05 7.62 19.60
C ARG A 633 11.77 9.10 19.80
N SER A 634 12.41 9.68 20.82
CA SER A 634 12.54 11.12 21.02
C SER A 634 13.94 11.59 20.57
N ALA A 635 14.25 12.88 20.72
CA ALA A 635 15.56 13.41 20.34
C ALA A 635 16.72 12.80 21.15
N ALA A 636 16.50 12.40 22.40
CA ALA A 636 17.56 11.96 23.33
C ALA A 636 17.39 10.54 23.86
N HIS A 637 16.16 10.01 23.88
CA HIS A 637 15.86 8.67 24.39
C HIS A 637 14.92 7.91 23.46
N VAL A 638 14.84 6.60 23.66
CA VAL A 638 13.91 5.69 22.99
C VAL A 638 13.26 4.76 24.02
N LEU A 639 11.94 4.59 23.94
CA LEU A 639 11.25 3.51 24.65
C LEU A 639 11.13 2.32 23.69
N CYS A 640 11.67 1.18 24.09
CA CYS A 640 11.52 -0.09 23.40
C CYS A 640 10.46 -0.93 24.11
N LEU A 641 9.59 -1.57 23.33
CA LEU A 641 8.57 -2.49 23.82
C LEU A 641 8.57 -3.77 22.97
N GLU A 642 8.50 -4.91 23.64
CA GLU A 642 8.32 -6.23 23.02
C GLU A 642 7.25 -7.02 23.79
N THR A 643 6.31 -7.65 23.08
CA THR A 643 5.33 -8.56 23.68
C THR A 643 5.85 -9.98 23.71
N GLU A 644 5.43 -10.79 24.68
CA GLU A 644 5.72 -12.24 24.66
C GLU A 644 4.76 -12.99 23.73
N GLU A 645 3.52 -12.52 23.66
CA GLU A 645 2.46 -13.09 22.84
C GLU A 645 2.51 -12.52 21.42
N PRO A 646 2.22 -13.33 20.38
CA PRO A 646 2.20 -12.86 19.01
C PRO A 646 1.02 -11.94 18.74
N VAL A 647 1.19 -11.03 17.78
CA VAL A 647 0.10 -10.25 17.17
C VAL A 647 -0.90 -11.22 16.54
N ALA A 648 -2.17 -11.07 16.89
CA ALA A 648 -3.27 -11.85 16.31
C ALA A 648 -3.51 -11.48 14.83
N MET A 649 -4.25 -12.32 14.11
CA MET A 649 -4.54 -12.07 12.69
C MET A 649 -5.33 -10.76 12.45
N ASP A 650 -6.08 -10.30 13.45
CA ASP A 650 -6.82 -9.04 13.48
C ASP A 650 -5.98 -7.82 13.92
N GLY A 651 -4.69 -8.03 14.18
CA GLY A 651 -3.77 -7.00 14.63
C GLY A 651 -3.86 -6.66 16.13
N THR A 652 -4.67 -7.36 16.93
CA THR A 652 -4.63 -7.17 18.39
C THR A 652 -3.45 -7.88 19.04
N VAL A 653 -3.05 -7.42 20.22
CA VAL A 653 -2.05 -8.07 21.08
C VAL A 653 -2.29 -7.72 22.55
N ASP A 654 -2.07 -8.66 23.49
CA ASP A 654 -2.08 -8.35 24.91
C ASP A 654 -0.76 -7.68 25.33
N ILE A 655 -0.86 -6.45 25.83
CA ILE A 655 0.27 -5.59 26.18
C ILE A 655 0.61 -5.72 27.67
N ALA A 656 -0.25 -6.32 28.50
CA ALA A 656 -0.07 -6.36 29.95
C ALA A 656 1.24 -7.03 30.39
N LYS A 657 1.76 -7.96 29.60
CA LYS A 657 3.04 -8.66 29.86
C LYS A 657 4.20 -8.17 29.00
N ALA A 658 4.04 -7.04 28.30
CA ALA A 658 5.09 -6.53 27.44
C ALA A 658 6.32 -6.12 28.26
N LYS A 659 7.50 -6.44 27.74
CA LYS A 659 8.78 -5.96 28.27
C LYS A 659 8.98 -4.54 27.76
N VAL A 660 9.21 -3.61 28.69
CA VAL A 660 9.36 -2.19 28.38
C VAL A 660 10.59 -1.64 29.06
N ALA A 661 11.45 -0.98 28.28
CA ALA A 661 12.64 -0.32 28.77
C ALA A 661 12.90 0.97 27.98
N ILE A 662 13.52 1.95 28.63
CA ILE A 662 13.91 3.22 28.02
C ILE A 662 15.44 3.26 27.95
N TYR A 663 15.96 3.73 26.82
CA TYR A 663 17.40 3.78 26.54
C TYR A 663 17.79 5.19 26.04
N PRO A 664 19.02 5.66 26.30
CA PRO A 664 19.59 6.76 25.52
C PRO A 664 19.64 6.41 24.03
N ARG A 665 19.44 7.39 23.13
CA ARG A 665 19.46 7.16 21.67
C ARG A 665 20.74 6.50 21.14
N GLU A 666 21.88 6.76 21.78
CA GLU A 666 23.19 6.22 21.39
C GLU A 666 23.37 4.73 21.75
N HIS A 667 22.55 4.22 22.67
CA HIS A 667 22.60 2.85 23.21
C HIS A 667 21.23 2.17 23.09
N GLU A 668 20.54 2.39 21.97
CA GLU A 668 19.19 1.85 21.74
C GLU A 668 19.18 0.31 21.81
N HIS A 669 18.35 -0.22 22.72
CA HIS A 669 18.20 -1.67 22.95
C HIS A 669 19.52 -2.38 23.31
N GLU A 670 20.49 -1.65 23.86
CA GLU A 670 21.75 -2.20 24.35
C GLU A 670 21.63 -2.58 25.83
N ALA A 671 21.82 -3.86 26.14
CA ALA A 671 21.70 -4.38 27.50
C ALA A 671 22.70 -3.69 28.47
N GLY A 672 22.21 -3.25 29.63
CA GLY A 672 22.98 -2.54 30.64
C GLY A 672 22.92 -1.01 30.53
N TYR A 673 22.28 -0.48 29.48
CA TYR A 673 22.03 0.96 29.30
C TYR A 673 20.57 1.36 29.54
N GLU A 674 19.75 0.45 30.07
CA GLU A 674 18.40 0.76 30.51
C GLU A 674 18.44 1.90 31.53
N VAL A 675 17.67 2.96 31.26
CA VAL A 675 17.47 4.09 32.16
C VAL A 675 16.01 4.22 32.53
N ASP A 676 15.76 4.67 33.75
CA ASP A 676 14.41 4.82 34.26
C ASP A 676 14.33 5.97 35.25
N SER A 677 13.41 6.90 34.99
CA SER A 677 13.14 8.06 35.85
C SER A 677 11.68 8.50 35.73
N PRO A 678 11.11 9.14 36.78
CA PRO A 678 9.76 9.69 36.72
C PRO A 678 9.52 10.61 35.51
N GLU A 679 10.52 11.42 35.13
CA GLU A 679 10.45 12.34 34.00
C GLU A 679 10.35 11.61 32.67
N LEU A 680 11.15 10.56 32.47
CA LEU A 680 11.10 9.74 31.25
C LEU A 680 9.77 9.00 31.15
N ARG A 681 9.26 8.43 32.25
CA ARG A 681 7.94 7.78 32.25
C ARG A 681 6.81 8.78 31.95
N ALA A 682 6.87 9.98 32.52
CA ALA A 682 5.89 11.04 32.25
C ALA A 682 5.90 11.49 30.78
N PHE A 683 7.06 11.43 30.12
CA PHE A 683 7.15 11.69 28.69
C PHE A 683 6.61 10.53 27.85
N PHE A 684 7.14 9.32 28.05
CA PHE A 684 6.89 8.19 27.15
C PHE A 684 5.55 7.49 27.40
N TYR A 685 5.21 7.17 28.64
CA TYR A 685 4.11 6.24 28.92
C TYR A 685 2.77 6.75 28.37
N PRO A 686 2.34 8.02 28.57
CA PRO A 686 1.07 8.49 28.02
C PRO A 686 1.03 8.43 26.48
N ARG A 687 2.11 8.85 25.82
CA ARG A 687 2.21 8.90 24.34
C ARG A 687 2.22 7.50 23.73
N VAL A 688 2.97 6.59 24.33
CA VAL A 688 3.04 5.20 23.88
C VAL A 688 1.73 4.48 24.16
N ARG A 689 1.10 4.70 25.33
CA ARG A 689 -0.22 4.12 25.64
C ARG A 689 -1.30 4.55 24.64
N GLU A 690 -1.32 5.83 24.28
CA GLU A 690 -2.23 6.37 23.27
C GLU A 690 -2.02 5.69 21.90
N PHE A 691 -0.77 5.57 21.46
CA PHE A 691 -0.43 4.88 20.21
C PHE A 691 -0.88 3.41 20.21
N LEU A 692 -0.74 2.72 21.35
CA LEU A 692 -1.06 1.31 21.48
C LEU A 692 -2.56 1.02 21.71
N GLN A 693 -3.36 2.02 22.05
CA GLN A 693 -4.76 1.84 22.47
C GLN A 693 -5.60 1.07 21.44
N ARG A 694 -5.31 1.22 20.15
CA ARG A 694 -6.07 0.56 19.06
C ARG A 694 -5.69 -0.89 18.79
N ILE A 695 -4.54 -1.32 19.29
CA ILE A 695 -4.06 -2.70 19.12
C ILE A 695 -4.07 -3.49 20.42
N ALA A 696 -4.16 -2.83 21.58
CA ALA A 696 -4.25 -3.50 22.86
C ALA A 696 -5.54 -4.33 22.92
N SER A 697 -5.41 -5.66 23.04
CA SER A 697 -6.56 -6.56 23.12
C SER A 697 -7.29 -6.47 24.46
N ASN A 698 -6.65 -5.94 25.50
CA ASN A 698 -7.15 -5.99 26.88
C ASN A 698 -7.38 -7.44 27.41
N GLY A 699 -6.82 -8.45 26.73
CA GLY A 699 -7.14 -9.86 26.97
C GLY A 699 -8.53 -10.28 26.47
N GLU A 700 -9.18 -9.45 25.66
CA GLU A 700 -10.48 -9.67 25.02
C GLU A 700 -10.26 -10.21 23.61
N VAL A 701 -10.41 -11.51 23.43
CA VAL A 701 -10.11 -12.20 22.17
C VAL A 701 -11.26 -13.15 21.85
N PHE A 702 -11.84 -13.01 20.66
CA PHE A 702 -12.76 -14.01 20.12
C PHE A 702 -11.98 -15.25 19.65
N PRO A 703 -12.51 -16.46 19.81
CA PRO A 703 -11.84 -17.66 19.36
C PRO A 703 -11.72 -17.68 17.82
N GLU A 704 -10.53 -18.00 17.33
CA GLU A 704 -10.32 -18.25 15.90
C GLU A 704 -10.91 -19.62 15.50
N PRO A 705 -11.39 -19.79 14.26
CA PRO A 705 -11.88 -21.08 13.78
C PRO A 705 -10.76 -22.12 13.90
N SER A 706 -11.04 -23.26 14.53
CA SER A 706 -10.10 -24.39 14.50
C SER A 706 -10.10 -25.00 13.11
N VAL A 707 -8.97 -24.94 12.42
CA VAL A 707 -8.74 -25.78 11.24
C VAL A 707 -8.77 -27.21 11.75
N LYS A 708 -9.80 -27.98 11.42
CA LYS A 708 -9.72 -29.43 11.57
C LYS A 708 -8.60 -29.89 10.61
N ALA A 709 -7.46 -30.23 11.20
CA ALA A 709 -6.33 -30.85 10.52
C ALA A 709 -6.72 -32.17 9.85
#